data_AF-A0A9P2W2U3-F1
#
_entry.id   AF-A0A9P2W2U3-F1
#
_cell.length_a   1.000
_cell.length_b   1.000
_cell.length_c   1.000
_cell.angle_alpha   90.00
_cell.angle_beta   90.00
_cell.angle_gamma   90.00
#
_symmetry.space_group_name_H-M   'P 1'
#
loop_
_entity.id
_entity.type
_entity.pdbx_description
1 polymer ?
#
loop_
_entity_poly.entity_id
_entity_poly.type
_entity_poly.pdbx_seq_one_letter_code
_entity_poly.pdbx_strand_id
1 'polypeptide(L)'
;MKKKILVLPGDGVGLEVCDAALMVLEQFQLPIEFTYGDIGWECWKQEGDPVPQATWQKITESDAVLLGAVTSKGKEAALKELAPHLKEKKLAYVSPVIQLRQKLGLFANIRPIRYIFGPRKPFQFCVIRENSEGLYAGLDFRGITPETAAWLKHPNLEKYGLEEAAWTVRLQTRFGLERLFEYAFSYARKHGFKRVTFADKPNVMRESGQFAQEIFEKIAQYYPEIEADIHNVDAVALWIATKPEQFGVIVAENMFGDILSDLAAGVMGGLGLASSANVGSKIAYFEPVHGSAPRIAGQNKANPSAMLYTTALLLEYLGFQEEAKQLSESVDQVIRIGKTVTYDLGGVASTRQMAEAVLNSLVKSVSVCRAAIITVGDELLSGQYLNTNLQDLSQSLNRRNIQVTQHFVCADQLQQISETVIACLGQEDLIIISGGLGPTSDDKTRDAVAQAVQQPLVHHEAVWQTIKGQLQRLGIAPDASNARQALFPETATVLDNPTGTAPGFYLSCFGSTLVVLPGPPSQALALLENYLEHNEKKYSSVSRAQYAWTLIGIDESTIAQWVDCHLENEPFERHFLWKSPYVLVQLVGQSEAPLAPHLIEEFESYFRPYLVGAEVTTASKQLAMRAEVHWFATDPHLLQYFHSTEKSTKNVPKLEVGVSLSPSLEILENQEESLGHATITIRMKGYDDERVTFPYTRPLLGVVLQEYAAWLVLKRYSQTEKRK
;
A
#
# COMPACT_ATOMS: atom_id res chain seq x y z
N MET A 1 -7.72 28.60 22.73
CA MET A 1 -6.70 29.54 22.23
C MET A 1 -6.08 28.93 20.99
N LYS A 2 -5.64 29.75 20.03
CA LYS A 2 -4.87 29.23 18.88
C LYS A 2 -3.55 28.65 19.38
N LYS A 3 -3.13 27.52 18.82
CA LYS A 3 -1.83 26.91 19.09
C LYS A 3 -0.76 27.59 18.23
N LYS A 4 0.44 27.79 18.77
CA LYS A 4 1.56 28.40 18.05
C LYS A 4 2.60 27.36 17.67
N ILE A 5 2.86 27.22 16.38
CA ILE A 5 3.91 26.35 15.86
C ILE A 5 5.00 27.22 15.27
N LEU A 6 6.23 27.00 15.70
CA LEU A 6 7.41 27.53 15.02
C LEU A 6 7.89 26.52 13.97
N VAL A 7 7.89 26.93 12.72
CA VAL A 7 8.45 26.16 11.61
C VAL A 7 9.89 26.59 11.38
N LEU A 8 10.77 25.61 11.40
CA LEU A 8 12.19 25.73 11.11
C LEU A 8 12.51 24.85 9.90
N PRO A 9 12.55 25.37 8.66
CA PRO A 9 12.68 24.55 7.44
C PRO A 9 13.98 23.73 7.36
N GLY A 10 15.04 24.16 8.04
CA GLY A 10 16.33 23.46 8.05
C GLY A 10 17.09 23.62 6.74
N ASP A 11 17.75 22.55 6.30
CA ASP A 11 18.66 22.52 5.16
C ASP A 11 18.32 21.39 4.18
N GLY A 12 18.79 21.51 2.94
CA GLY A 12 18.71 20.43 1.94
C GLY A 12 17.26 20.04 1.61
N VAL A 13 16.95 18.75 1.66
CA VAL A 13 15.56 18.27 1.42
C VAL A 13 14.58 18.72 2.52
N GLY A 14 15.08 19.19 3.66
CA GLY A 14 14.24 19.68 4.77
C GLY A 14 13.23 20.73 4.33
N LEU A 15 13.64 21.64 3.44
CA LEU A 15 12.77 22.68 2.89
C LEU A 15 11.61 22.06 2.08
N GLU A 16 11.92 21.17 1.13
CA GLU A 16 10.94 20.56 0.23
C GLU A 16 9.90 19.72 0.98
N VAL A 17 10.33 18.95 1.99
CA VAL A 17 9.41 18.10 2.78
C VAL A 17 8.62 18.91 3.80
N CYS A 18 9.19 19.99 4.36
CA CYS A 18 8.45 20.94 5.20
C CYS A 18 7.34 21.63 4.39
N ASP A 19 7.66 22.14 3.20
CA ASP A 19 6.66 22.79 2.32
C ASP A 19 5.53 21.83 1.96
N ALA A 20 5.87 20.57 1.62
CA ALA A 20 4.89 19.52 1.37
C ALA A 20 3.99 19.26 2.60
N ALA A 21 4.55 19.24 3.80
CA ALA A 21 3.78 19.01 5.02
C ALA A 21 2.88 20.19 5.40
N LEU A 22 3.35 21.43 5.23
CA LEU A 22 2.53 22.62 5.47
C LEU A 22 1.34 22.69 4.51
N MET A 23 1.55 22.37 3.23
CA MET A 23 0.48 22.29 2.24
C MET A 23 -0.64 21.32 2.68
N VAL A 24 -0.27 20.13 3.18
CA VAL A 24 -1.26 19.15 3.66
C VAL A 24 -1.91 19.62 4.97
N LEU A 25 -1.14 20.23 5.87
CA LEU A 25 -1.61 20.70 7.17
C LEU A 25 -2.64 21.84 7.06
N GLU A 26 -2.46 22.75 6.09
CA GLU A 26 -3.40 23.85 5.82
C GLU A 26 -4.81 23.35 5.48
N GLN A 27 -4.94 22.15 4.91
CA GLN A 27 -6.23 21.57 4.55
C GLN A 27 -7.16 21.30 5.74
N PHE A 28 -6.60 21.01 6.92
CA PHE A 28 -7.40 20.75 8.12
C PHE A 28 -8.03 22.02 8.71
N GLN A 29 -7.61 23.22 8.28
CA GLN A 29 -8.13 24.51 8.76
C GLN A 29 -8.14 24.65 10.30
N LEU A 30 -7.13 24.08 10.96
CA LEU A 30 -7.01 24.05 12.41
C LEU A 30 -6.72 25.44 12.99
N PRO A 31 -7.07 25.70 14.28
CA PRO A 31 -6.78 26.96 14.95
C PRO A 31 -5.29 27.05 15.35
N ILE A 32 -4.42 27.04 14.35
CA ILE A 32 -2.96 27.06 14.46
C ILE A 32 -2.43 28.38 13.87
N GLU A 33 -1.47 28.98 14.55
CA GLU A 33 -0.68 30.11 14.07
C GLU A 33 0.74 29.62 13.77
N PHE A 34 1.18 29.78 12.52
CA PHE A 34 2.54 29.45 12.11
C PHE A 34 3.44 30.67 12.22
N THR A 35 4.57 30.48 12.88
CA THR A 35 5.70 31.41 12.86
C THR A 35 6.88 30.72 12.20
N TYR A 36 7.78 31.50 11.58
CA TYR A 36 8.92 30.96 10.83
C TYR A 36 10.22 31.46 11.44
N GLY A 37 11.23 30.60 11.51
CA GLY A 37 12.56 30.94 12.01
C GLY A 37 13.67 30.26 11.22
N ASP A 38 14.86 30.84 11.31
CA ASP A 38 16.04 30.34 10.61
C ASP A 38 16.82 29.38 11.51
N ILE A 39 17.34 28.31 10.91
CA ILE A 39 18.20 27.34 11.58
C ILE A 39 19.08 26.65 10.54
N GLY A 40 20.24 26.16 10.96
CA GLY A 40 21.01 25.20 10.19
C GLY A 40 22.29 25.77 9.60
N TRP A 41 22.69 25.19 8.47
CA TRP A 41 24.01 25.39 7.89
C TRP A 41 24.20 26.78 7.30
N GLU A 42 23.15 27.35 6.71
CA GLU A 42 23.23 28.72 6.18
C GLU A 42 23.47 29.75 7.29
N CYS A 43 22.77 29.62 8.43
CA CYS A 43 22.99 30.46 9.61
C CYS A 43 24.44 30.34 10.11
N TRP A 44 24.98 29.11 10.18
CA TRP A 44 26.39 28.91 10.56
C TRP A 44 27.34 29.63 9.60
N LYS A 45 27.16 29.48 8.28
CA LYS A 45 28.06 30.10 7.30
C LYS A 45 28.07 31.63 7.41
N GLN A 46 26.91 32.23 7.61
CA GLN A 46 26.74 33.69 7.59
C GLN A 46 27.06 34.36 8.93
N GLU A 47 26.59 33.77 10.04
CA GLU A 47 26.60 34.40 11.37
C GLU A 47 27.53 33.70 12.36
N GLY A 48 27.98 32.48 12.05
CA GLY A 48 28.78 31.65 12.97
C GLY A 48 27.96 31.06 14.11
N ASP A 49 26.63 31.10 14.02
CA ASP A 49 25.69 30.45 14.93
C ASP A 49 24.64 29.69 14.11
N PRO A 50 24.53 28.36 14.24
CA PRO A 50 23.52 27.60 13.52
C PRO A 50 22.09 27.76 14.09
N VAL A 51 21.92 28.37 15.27
CA VAL A 51 20.60 28.66 15.87
C VAL A 51 20.58 30.12 16.36
N PRO A 52 20.23 31.08 15.48
CA PRO A 52 20.24 32.50 15.83
C PRO A 52 19.44 32.83 17.08
N GLN A 53 19.83 33.88 17.81
CA GLN A 53 19.16 34.30 19.05
C GLN A 53 17.66 34.62 18.83
N ALA A 54 17.30 35.15 17.67
CA ALA A 54 15.90 35.39 17.30
C ALA A 54 15.08 34.09 17.22
N THR A 55 15.69 32.98 16.81
CA THR A 55 15.05 31.65 16.78
C THR A 55 14.80 31.15 18.20
N TRP A 56 15.75 31.34 19.13
CA TRP A 56 15.54 31.00 20.55
C TRP A 56 14.35 31.76 21.18
N GLN A 57 14.19 33.05 20.87
CA GLN A 57 13.04 33.83 21.34
C GLN A 57 11.73 33.25 20.83
N LYS A 58 11.64 32.95 19.52
CA LYS A 58 10.45 32.34 18.92
C LYS A 58 10.13 30.96 19.52
N ILE A 59 11.15 30.16 19.83
CA ILE A 59 10.96 28.84 20.49
C ILE A 59 10.26 29.02 21.84
N THR A 60 10.65 30.02 22.64
CA THR A 60 10.05 30.27 23.97
C THR A 60 8.60 30.74 23.91
N GLU A 61 8.16 31.30 22.78
CA GLU A 61 6.81 31.82 22.56
C GLU A 61 5.87 30.79 21.89
N SER A 62 6.40 29.61 21.54
CA SER A 62 5.69 28.58 20.77
C SER A 62 5.25 27.40 21.64
N ASP A 63 4.15 26.76 21.27
CA ASP A 63 3.67 25.53 21.94
C ASP A 63 4.44 24.29 21.45
N ALA A 64 4.89 24.30 20.19
CA ALA A 64 5.65 23.24 19.55
C ALA A 64 6.53 23.79 18.42
N VAL A 65 7.54 23.01 18.03
CA VAL A 65 8.44 23.35 16.93
C VAL A 65 8.42 22.23 15.88
N LEU A 66 8.19 22.58 14.61
CA LEU A 66 8.35 21.68 13.47
C LEU A 66 9.70 21.97 12.81
N LEU A 67 10.57 20.97 12.75
CA LEU A 67 11.94 21.10 12.26
C LEU A 67 12.17 20.21 11.03
N GLY A 68 12.52 20.84 9.91
CA GLY A 68 13.09 20.17 8.75
C GLY A 68 14.49 19.67 9.02
N ALA A 69 14.97 18.75 8.18
CA ALA A 69 16.28 18.15 8.37
C ALA A 69 17.40 19.21 8.33
N VAL A 70 18.40 19.10 9.21
CA VAL A 70 19.53 20.04 9.28
C VAL A 70 20.84 19.38 8.85
N THR A 71 21.75 20.17 8.27
CA THR A 71 23.07 19.69 7.88
C THR A 71 24.06 19.88 9.02
N SER A 72 24.75 18.80 9.39
CA SER A 72 25.88 18.83 10.33
C SER A 72 27.13 18.28 9.65
N LYS A 73 28.24 19.03 9.71
CA LYS A 73 29.54 18.60 9.18
C LYS A 73 30.62 18.61 10.27
N GLY A 74 31.71 17.88 10.03
CA GLY A 74 32.86 17.85 10.93
C GLY A 74 33.54 19.21 11.12
N LYS A 75 34.32 19.34 12.19
CA LYS A 75 34.93 20.60 12.65
C LYS A 75 35.70 21.34 11.55
N GLU A 76 36.53 20.64 10.78
CA GLU A 76 37.34 21.24 9.72
C GLU A 76 36.48 21.81 8.58
N ALA A 77 35.46 21.06 8.14
CA ALA A 77 34.54 21.49 7.10
C ALA A 77 33.72 22.71 7.54
N ALA A 78 33.26 22.72 8.80
CA ALA A 78 32.53 23.86 9.37
C ALA A 78 33.36 25.15 9.40
N LEU A 79 34.63 25.08 9.82
CA LEU A 79 35.52 26.23 9.83
C LEU A 79 35.87 26.71 8.41
N LYS A 80 35.99 25.79 7.45
CA LYS A 80 36.31 26.11 6.06
C LYS A 80 35.20 26.95 5.41
N GLU A 81 33.95 26.59 5.65
CA GLU A 81 32.77 27.22 5.04
C GLU A 81 32.23 28.44 5.80
N LEU A 82 32.74 28.71 7.01
CA LEU A 82 32.42 29.91 7.78
C LEU A 82 32.82 31.19 7.03
N ALA A 83 32.05 32.26 7.13
CA ALA A 83 32.36 33.54 6.47
C ALA A 83 33.78 34.05 6.83
N PRO A 84 34.55 34.61 5.88
CA PRO A 84 35.94 34.99 6.11
C PRO A 84 36.16 35.89 7.33
N HIS A 85 35.26 36.86 7.55
CA HIS A 85 35.31 37.80 8.66
C HIS A 85 35.02 37.17 10.05
N LEU A 86 34.53 35.92 10.10
CA LEU A 86 34.26 35.18 11.33
C LEU A 86 35.32 34.12 11.64
N LYS A 87 36.17 33.74 10.67
CA LYS A 87 37.20 32.70 10.85
C LYS A 87 38.21 33.06 11.94
N GLU A 88 38.53 34.34 12.08
CA GLU A 88 39.46 34.83 13.10
C GLU A 88 38.91 34.68 14.54
N LYS A 89 37.57 34.56 14.68
CA LYS A 89 36.90 34.41 15.98
C LYS A 89 36.98 32.98 16.55
N LYS A 90 37.52 32.01 15.80
CA LYS A 90 37.70 30.60 16.21
C LYS A 90 36.43 29.98 16.84
N LEU A 91 35.28 30.28 16.24
CA LEU A 91 33.98 29.76 16.70
C LEU A 91 33.93 28.24 16.59
N ALA A 92 33.30 27.58 17.56
CA ALA A 92 33.12 26.13 17.55
C ALA A 92 31.72 25.79 17.05
N TYR A 93 31.63 25.01 15.97
CA TYR A 93 30.35 24.49 15.48
C TYR A 93 29.82 23.41 16.43
N VAL A 94 28.58 23.60 16.89
CA VAL A 94 27.80 22.59 17.60
C VAL A 94 26.50 22.39 16.84
N SER A 95 26.17 21.14 16.52
CA SER A 95 24.97 20.80 15.73
C SER A 95 23.71 21.43 16.33
N PRO A 96 22.84 22.07 15.51
CA PRO A 96 21.59 22.67 15.99
C PRO A 96 20.71 21.68 16.76
N VAL A 97 20.65 20.43 16.32
CA VAL A 97 19.89 19.35 16.97
C VAL A 97 20.39 19.09 18.39
N ILE A 98 21.72 19.03 18.57
CA ILE A 98 22.33 18.85 19.91
C ILE A 98 22.00 20.05 20.81
N GLN A 99 22.13 21.27 20.28
CA GLN A 99 21.83 22.49 21.04
C GLN A 99 20.37 22.53 21.50
N LEU A 100 19.42 22.21 20.61
CA LEU A 100 17.99 22.15 20.92
C LEU A 100 17.70 21.11 21.99
N ARG A 101 18.19 19.87 21.82
CA ARG A 101 17.96 18.79 22.79
C ARG A 101 18.46 19.13 24.19
N GLN A 102 19.68 19.67 24.29
CA GLN A 102 20.29 20.03 25.57
C GLN A 102 19.62 21.24 26.22
N LYS A 103 19.48 22.36 25.50
CA LYS A 103 18.94 23.61 26.07
C LYS A 103 17.46 23.52 26.43
N LEU A 104 16.69 22.69 25.72
CA LEU A 104 15.26 22.48 25.98
C LEU A 104 14.98 21.28 26.90
N GLY A 105 16.01 20.51 27.27
CA GLY A 105 15.87 19.35 28.16
C GLY A 105 15.03 18.21 27.56
N LEU A 106 15.19 17.95 26.26
CA LEU A 106 14.40 16.98 25.50
C LEU A 106 15.00 15.59 25.64
N PHE A 107 14.61 14.89 26.69
CA PHE A 107 15.26 13.67 27.14
C PHE A 107 14.76 12.39 26.46
N ALA A 108 13.57 12.43 25.84
CA ALA A 108 13.00 11.29 25.13
C ALA A 108 12.86 11.61 23.64
N ASN A 109 13.39 10.75 22.78
CA ASN A 109 13.15 10.77 21.34
C ASN A 109 12.23 9.59 20.99
N ILE A 110 11.02 9.91 20.54
CA ILE A 110 9.93 8.97 20.25
C ILE A 110 9.98 8.68 18.76
N ARG A 111 10.11 7.41 18.41
CA ARG A 111 10.17 6.95 17.02
C ARG A 111 9.14 5.83 16.81
N PRO A 112 7.88 6.20 16.48
CA PRO A 112 6.83 5.24 16.20
C PRO A 112 7.13 4.47 14.91
N ILE A 113 6.87 3.18 14.94
CA ILE A 113 7.10 2.24 13.86
C ILE A 113 5.78 1.50 13.63
N ARG A 114 5.35 1.43 12.37
CA ARG A 114 4.09 0.78 12.01
C ARG A 114 4.21 0.06 10.68
N TYR A 115 3.38 -0.94 10.51
CA TYR A 115 3.22 -1.63 9.25
C TYR A 115 2.43 -0.77 8.26
N ILE A 116 3.03 -0.55 7.08
CA ILE A 116 2.38 0.15 5.98
C ILE A 116 2.06 -0.82 4.84
N PHE A 117 3.06 -1.60 4.39
CA PHE A 117 2.97 -2.49 3.24
C PHE A 117 3.97 -3.65 3.34
N GLY A 118 3.83 -4.63 2.43
CA GLY A 118 4.78 -5.73 2.24
C GLY A 118 4.36 -7.04 2.90
N PRO A 119 4.96 -8.19 2.51
CA PRO A 119 4.47 -9.52 2.87
C PRO A 119 4.91 -9.94 4.28
N ARG A 120 4.45 -9.22 5.30
CA ARG A 120 4.77 -9.45 6.72
C ARG A 120 3.51 -9.32 7.55
N LYS A 121 3.49 -9.96 8.72
CA LYS A 121 2.42 -9.73 9.70
C LYS A 121 2.39 -8.25 10.05
N PRO A 122 1.21 -7.60 10.07
CA PRO A 122 1.12 -6.22 10.53
C PRO A 122 1.67 -6.07 11.94
N PHE A 123 2.42 -5.00 12.16
CA PHE A 123 3.09 -4.68 13.41
C PHE A 123 2.94 -3.20 13.73
N GLN A 124 3.01 -2.88 15.02
CA GLN A 124 3.04 -1.49 15.49
C GLN A 124 3.78 -1.47 16.82
N PHE A 125 4.83 -0.65 16.92
CA PHE A 125 5.57 -0.45 18.16
C PHE A 125 6.23 0.94 18.16
N CYS A 126 6.85 1.34 19.26
CA CYS A 126 7.59 2.59 19.34
C CYS A 126 8.96 2.37 19.96
N VAL A 127 10.00 2.97 19.39
CA VAL A 127 11.30 3.08 20.04
C VAL A 127 11.34 4.40 20.80
N ILE A 128 11.55 4.34 22.11
CA ILE A 128 11.77 5.51 22.97
C ILE A 128 13.25 5.53 23.34
N ARG A 129 13.96 6.44 22.67
CA ARG A 129 15.41 6.62 22.79
C ARG A 129 15.71 7.66 23.87
N GLU A 130 16.63 7.33 24.77
CA GLU A 130 17.29 8.31 25.64
C GLU A 130 18.02 9.34 24.77
N ASN A 131 17.83 10.63 25.02
CA ASN A 131 18.22 11.68 24.08
C ASN A 131 19.14 12.76 24.67
N SER A 132 19.65 12.56 25.89
CA SER A 132 20.43 13.55 26.66
C SER A 132 21.78 13.05 27.21
N GLU A 133 21.98 11.74 27.34
CA GLU A 133 23.17 11.10 27.90
C GLU A 133 23.53 9.80 27.13
N GLY A 134 24.02 8.78 27.82
CA GLY A 134 24.55 7.55 27.21
C GLY A 134 25.92 7.75 26.58
N LEU A 135 26.20 7.01 25.50
CA LEU A 135 27.42 7.19 24.70
C LEU A 135 27.46 8.52 23.92
N TYR A 136 26.33 9.24 23.84
CA TYR A 136 26.22 10.53 23.15
C TYR A 136 26.42 11.72 24.11
N ALA A 137 26.87 11.47 25.34
CA ALA A 137 27.18 12.50 26.33
C ALA A 137 28.35 13.43 25.93
N GLY A 138 29.00 13.20 24.78
CA GLY A 138 30.12 14.00 24.29
C GLY A 138 31.46 13.70 24.97
N LEU A 139 31.52 12.61 25.74
CA LEU A 139 32.71 12.13 26.42
C LEU A 139 33.50 11.19 25.50
N ASP A 140 34.11 11.77 24.46
CA ASP A 140 34.88 11.07 23.43
C ASP A 140 36.30 11.63 23.35
N PHE A 141 37.30 10.79 23.61
CA PHE A 141 38.67 11.21 23.88
C PHE A 141 39.69 10.44 23.02
N ARG A 142 40.67 11.17 22.50
CA ARG A 142 41.84 10.60 21.81
C ARG A 142 43.05 10.63 22.74
N GLY A 143 43.76 9.51 22.78
CA GLY A 143 44.85 9.27 23.72
C GLY A 143 44.34 9.05 25.15
N ILE A 144 45.17 8.41 25.95
CA ILE A 144 44.92 8.20 27.38
C ILE A 144 45.93 9.03 28.17
N THR A 145 45.42 9.89 29.06
CA THR A 145 46.30 10.69 29.92
C THR A 145 46.89 9.84 31.03
N PRO A 146 48.06 10.21 31.60
CA PRO A 146 48.64 9.48 32.73
C PRO A 146 47.68 9.32 33.91
N GLU A 147 46.83 10.30 34.17
CA GLU A 147 45.83 10.28 35.23
C GLU A 147 44.73 9.24 34.96
N THR A 148 44.33 9.08 33.69
CA THR A 148 43.33 8.10 33.27
C THR A 148 43.91 6.69 33.28
N ALA A 149 45.16 6.54 32.84
CA ALA A 149 45.88 5.25 32.83
C ALA A 149 46.03 4.63 34.23
N ALA A 150 45.95 5.43 35.29
CA ALA A 150 46.00 4.93 36.67
C ALA A 150 44.88 3.93 37.00
N TRP A 151 43.71 4.05 36.35
CA TRP A 151 42.54 3.20 36.60
C TRP A 151 42.00 2.51 35.34
N LEU A 152 42.27 3.03 34.14
CA LEU A 152 41.91 2.40 32.87
C LEU A 152 42.97 1.38 32.44
N LYS A 153 42.83 0.13 32.88
CA LYS A 153 43.78 -0.96 32.58
C LYS A 153 43.28 -1.83 31.43
N HIS A 154 44.07 -1.95 30.37
CA HIS A 154 43.74 -2.82 29.23
C HIS A 154 45.02 -3.35 28.55
N PRO A 155 45.09 -4.64 28.15
CA PRO A 155 46.32 -5.24 27.59
C PRO A 155 46.87 -4.53 26.36
N ASN A 156 45.99 -3.98 25.50
CA ASN A 156 46.45 -3.23 24.32
C ASN A 156 47.15 -1.91 24.69
N LEU A 157 46.80 -1.27 25.81
CA LEU A 157 47.46 -0.04 26.26
C LEU A 157 48.88 -0.32 26.75
N GLU A 158 49.04 -1.41 27.50
CA GLU A 158 50.36 -1.87 27.97
C GLU A 158 51.26 -2.27 26.79
N LYS A 159 50.68 -2.79 25.71
CA LYS A 159 51.43 -3.28 24.53
C LYS A 159 51.80 -2.18 23.53
N TYR A 160 50.90 -1.23 23.29
CA TYR A 160 51.00 -0.30 22.15
C TYR A 160 51.14 1.18 22.53
N GLY A 161 51.05 1.55 23.81
CA GLY A 161 51.16 2.93 24.26
C GLY A 161 49.80 3.60 24.49
N LEU A 162 49.81 4.72 25.22
CA LEU A 162 48.59 5.43 25.64
C LEU A 162 48.02 6.33 24.53
N GLU A 163 48.89 6.80 23.64
CA GLU A 163 48.61 7.68 22.50
C GLU A 163 47.94 6.98 21.32
N GLU A 164 48.10 5.65 21.22
CA GLU A 164 47.53 4.78 20.18
C GLU A 164 46.10 4.31 20.51
N ALA A 165 45.47 4.93 21.52
CA ALA A 165 44.13 4.58 21.96
C ALA A 165 43.15 5.76 21.81
N ALA A 166 41.87 5.43 21.66
CA ALA A 166 40.76 6.35 21.85
C ALA A 166 39.71 5.65 22.71
N TRP A 167 38.93 6.42 23.45
CA TRP A 167 37.96 5.89 24.40
C TRP A 167 36.77 6.83 24.56
N THR A 168 35.61 6.23 24.79
CA THR A 168 34.34 6.92 24.95
C THR A 168 33.68 6.44 26.24
N VAL A 169 33.07 7.35 26.99
CA VAL A 169 32.38 7.02 28.25
C VAL A 169 30.87 6.96 28.04
N ARG A 170 30.26 5.83 28.42
CA ARG A 170 28.80 5.72 28.58
C ARG A 170 28.39 6.33 29.91
N LEU A 171 27.85 7.56 29.89
CA LEU A 171 27.35 8.21 31.10
C LEU A 171 25.85 7.96 31.23
N GLN A 172 25.42 7.48 32.40
CA GLN A 172 24.01 7.34 32.73
C GLN A 172 23.75 7.90 34.12
N THR A 173 22.65 8.61 34.28
CA THR A 173 22.25 9.19 35.55
C THR A 173 20.90 8.63 35.98
N ARG A 174 20.72 8.48 37.30
CA ARG A 174 19.43 8.05 37.86
C ARG A 174 18.30 8.96 37.39
N PHE A 175 18.54 10.28 37.41
CA PHE A 175 17.59 11.29 36.95
C PHE A 175 17.21 11.12 35.47
N GLY A 176 18.18 10.83 34.61
CA GLY A 176 17.95 10.58 33.18
C GLY A 176 17.11 9.33 32.93
N LEU A 177 17.46 8.23 33.59
CA LEU A 177 16.80 6.93 33.41
C LEU A 177 15.40 6.86 34.03
N GLU A 178 15.19 7.41 35.23
CA GLU A 178 13.87 7.39 35.90
C GLU A 178 12.80 8.06 35.01
N ARG A 179 13.04 9.29 34.56
CA ARG A 179 12.09 10.01 33.68
C ARG A 179 11.89 9.32 32.32
N LEU A 180 12.92 8.69 31.77
CA LEU A 180 12.83 7.99 30.48
C LEU A 180 11.94 6.76 30.60
N PHE A 181 12.16 5.93 31.62
CA PHE A 181 11.34 4.74 31.84
C PHE A 181 9.91 5.11 32.22
N GLU A 182 9.71 6.10 33.09
CA GLU A 182 8.37 6.63 33.40
C GLU A 182 7.65 7.11 32.14
N TYR A 183 8.35 7.81 31.25
CA TYR A 183 7.80 8.24 29.96
C TYR A 183 7.44 7.04 29.09
N ALA A 184 8.30 6.02 29.00
CA ALA A 184 8.07 4.84 28.18
C ALA A 184 6.85 4.03 28.62
N PHE A 185 6.70 3.78 29.92
CA PHE A 185 5.52 3.11 30.47
C PHE A 185 4.24 3.95 30.33
N SER A 186 4.34 5.27 30.54
CA SER A 186 3.20 6.18 30.35
C SER A 186 2.76 6.24 28.89
N TYR A 187 3.71 6.25 27.96
CA TYR A 187 3.45 6.18 26.52
C TYR A 187 2.78 4.85 26.16
N ALA A 188 3.31 3.72 26.65
CA ALA A 188 2.70 2.40 26.45
C ALA A 188 1.23 2.37 26.91
N ARG A 189 0.95 2.86 28.13
CA ARG A 189 -0.42 2.96 28.67
C ARG A 189 -1.33 3.84 27.80
N LYS A 190 -0.87 5.04 27.43
CA LYS A 190 -1.65 6.01 26.63
C LYS A 190 -2.02 5.44 25.26
N HIS A 191 -1.11 4.73 24.61
CA HIS A 191 -1.28 4.17 23.27
C HIS A 191 -1.81 2.72 23.27
N GLY A 192 -2.16 2.17 24.44
CA GLY A 192 -2.75 0.83 24.55
C GLY A 192 -1.78 -0.33 24.37
N PHE A 193 -0.47 -0.08 24.31
CA PHE A 193 0.55 -1.13 24.26
C PHE A 193 0.57 -1.93 25.56
N LYS A 194 0.80 -3.24 25.45
CA LYS A 194 0.80 -4.17 26.58
C LYS A 194 2.19 -4.56 27.07
N ARG A 195 3.24 -4.09 26.41
CA ARG A 195 4.62 -4.49 26.67
C ARG A 195 5.59 -3.31 26.55
N VAL A 196 6.55 -3.22 27.48
CA VAL A 196 7.71 -2.33 27.44
C VAL A 196 8.98 -3.16 27.59
N THR A 197 9.79 -3.21 26.54
CA THR A 197 11.05 -3.92 26.48
C THR A 197 12.22 -2.96 26.66
N PHE A 198 13.04 -3.15 27.69
CA PHE A 198 14.31 -2.44 27.83
C PHE A 198 15.42 -3.16 27.05
N ALA A 199 15.92 -2.52 26.00
CA ALA A 199 17.00 -3.04 25.17
C ALA A 199 18.36 -2.51 25.66
N ASP A 200 19.21 -3.41 26.18
CA ASP A 200 20.53 -3.07 26.71
C ASP A 200 21.55 -4.18 26.45
N LYS A 201 22.77 -4.10 27.01
CA LYS A 201 23.77 -5.18 26.91
C LYS A 201 24.36 -5.53 28.30
N PRO A 202 23.52 -5.94 29.28
CA PRO A 202 23.95 -6.08 30.67
C PRO A 202 25.07 -7.12 30.86
N ASN A 203 25.14 -8.15 30.01
CA ASN A 203 26.19 -9.17 30.07
C ASN A 203 27.60 -8.62 29.74
N VAL A 204 27.69 -7.53 28.97
CA VAL A 204 28.94 -6.88 28.56
C VAL A 204 29.15 -5.61 29.38
N MET A 205 28.13 -4.76 29.46
CA MET A 205 28.11 -3.51 30.22
C MET A 205 27.55 -3.77 31.62
N ARG A 206 28.31 -4.50 32.44
CA ARG A 206 27.80 -5.08 33.71
C ARG A 206 27.32 -4.03 34.71
N GLU A 207 28.17 -3.07 35.06
CA GLU A 207 27.86 -2.07 36.09
C GLU A 207 26.78 -1.09 35.62
N SER A 208 26.93 -0.53 34.42
CA SER A 208 25.97 0.42 33.86
C SER A 208 24.63 -0.25 33.50
N GLY A 209 24.66 -1.48 33.02
CA GLY A 209 23.47 -2.29 32.75
C GLY A 209 22.73 -2.67 34.02
N GLN A 210 23.42 -3.14 35.06
CA GLN A 210 22.81 -3.42 36.36
C GLN A 210 22.17 -2.16 36.96
N PHE A 211 22.89 -1.03 36.94
CA PHE A 211 22.37 0.25 37.42
C PHE A 211 21.07 0.66 36.71
N ALA A 212 21.01 0.50 35.39
CA ALA A 212 19.80 0.81 34.61
C ALA A 212 18.66 -0.19 34.86
N GLN A 213 18.98 -1.49 34.98
CA GLN A 213 18.03 -2.55 35.28
C GLN A 213 17.30 -2.30 36.61
N GLU A 214 18.04 -1.98 37.68
CA GLU A 214 17.45 -1.71 39.01
C GLU A 214 16.43 -0.56 38.95
N ILE A 215 16.70 0.46 38.14
CA ILE A 215 15.79 1.60 37.95
C ILE A 215 14.57 1.17 37.12
N PHE A 216 14.78 0.45 36.01
CA PHE A 216 13.71 -0.03 35.16
C PHE A 216 12.70 -0.90 35.91
N GLU A 217 13.20 -1.90 36.66
CA GLU A 217 12.38 -2.81 37.46
C GLU A 217 11.59 -2.07 38.54
N LYS A 218 12.21 -1.07 39.19
CA LYS A 218 11.53 -0.21 40.16
C LYS A 218 10.39 0.59 39.52
N ILE A 219 10.60 1.15 38.33
CA ILE A 219 9.55 1.91 37.62
C ILE A 219 8.44 0.97 37.15
N ALA A 220 8.78 -0.23 36.65
CA ALA A 220 7.81 -1.21 36.17
C ALA A 220 6.76 -1.61 37.23
N GLN A 221 7.12 -1.59 38.52
CA GLN A 221 6.20 -1.88 39.63
C GLN A 221 5.00 -0.91 39.70
N TYR A 222 5.11 0.31 39.15
CA TYR A 222 4.01 1.28 39.09
C TYR A 222 3.05 1.05 37.90
N TYR A 223 3.34 0.06 37.06
CA TYR A 223 2.59 -0.25 35.83
C TYR A 223 2.32 -1.77 35.71
N PRO A 224 1.66 -2.41 36.71
CA PRO A 224 1.48 -3.87 36.75
C PRO A 224 0.65 -4.44 35.58
N GLU A 225 -0.08 -3.60 34.86
CA GLU A 225 -0.87 -3.96 33.68
C GLU A 225 -0.04 -4.04 32.39
N ILE A 226 1.23 -3.66 32.42
CA ILE A 226 2.17 -3.69 31.29
C ILE A 226 3.24 -4.75 31.56
N GLU A 227 3.43 -5.67 30.61
CA GLU A 227 4.53 -6.62 30.63
C GLU A 227 5.87 -5.87 30.49
N ALA A 228 6.80 -6.07 31.42
CA ALA A 228 8.10 -5.42 31.43
C ALA A 228 9.21 -6.48 31.30
N ASP A 229 10.01 -6.36 30.24
CA ASP A 229 11.08 -7.32 29.92
C ASP A 229 12.40 -6.61 29.60
N ILE A 230 13.53 -7.26 29.91
CA ILE A 230 14.88 -6.77 29.61
C ILE A 230 15.55 -7.75 28.66
N HIS A 231 16.01 -7.26 27.52
CA HIS A 231 16.60 -8.09 26.49
C HIS A 231 17.90 -7.51 25.95
N ASN A 232 18.80 -8.40 25.50
CA ASN A 232 20.03 -7.96 24.86
C ASN A 232 19.71 -7.26 23.54
N VAL A 233 20.32 -6.10 23.30
CA VAL A 233 20.08 -5.23 22.15
C VAL A 233 20.25 -5.94 20.80
N ASP A 234 21.13 -6.93 20.69
CA ASP A 234 21.31 -7.75 19.49
C ASP A 234 20.16 -8.73 19.25
N ALA A 235 19.61 -9.33 20.31
CA ALA A 235 18.40 -10.16 20.21
C ALA A 235 17.19 -9.30 19.82
N VAL A 236 17.06 -8.11 20.43
CA VAL A 236 16.02 -7.14 20.07
C VAL A 236 16.14 -6.74 18.60
N ALA A 237 17.34 -6.43 18.11
CA ALA A 237 17.58 -6.13 16.71
C ALA A 237 17.17 -7.27 15.77
N LEU A 238 17.58 -8.52 16.09
CA LEU A 238 17.18 -9.70 15.33
C LEU A 238 15.65 -9.85 15.27
N TRP A 239 14.97 -9.63 16.38
CA TRP A 239 13.52 -9.74 16.49
C TRP A 239 12.78 -8.60 15.82
N ILE A 240 13.29 -7.37 15.82
CA ILE A 240 12.75 -6.28 14.99
C ILE A 240 12.74 -6.71 13.52
N ALA A 241 13.82 -7.34 13.05
CA ALA A 241 13.93 -7.77 11.65
C ALA A 241 13.04 -8.96 11.29
N THR A 242 12.75 -9.85 12.24
CA THR A 242 12.13 -11.16 11.96
C THR A 242 10.72 -11.32 12.49
N LYS A 243 10.39 -10.67 13.61
CA LYS A 243 9.13 -10.77 14.36
C LYS A 243 8.77 -9.43 15.03
N PRO A 244 8.65 -8.32 14.27
CA PRO A 244 8.39 -6.99 14.83
C PRO A 244 7.02 -6.89 15.54
N GLU A 245 6.07 -7.76 15.20
CA GLU A 245 4.70 -7.77 15.74
C GLU A 245 4.62 -8.07 17.24
N GLN A 246 5.70 -8.58 17.84
CA GLN A 246 5.73 -8.92 19.27
C GLN A 246 6.01 -7.72 20.20
N PHE A 247 6.43 -6.58 19.65
CA PHE A 247 6.84 -5.42 20.45
C PHE A 247 5.69 -4.44 20.66
N GLY A 248 5.72 -3.72 21.78
CA GLY A 248 4.85 -2.56 22.05
C GLY A 248 5.68 -1.28 22.14
N VAL A 249 6.43 -1.12 23.22
CA VAL A 249 7.42 -0.06 23.38
C VAL A 249 8.78 -0.67 23.61
N ILE A 250 9.79 -0.22 22.88
CA ILE A 250 11.20 -0.53 23.14
C ILE A 250 11.84 0.72 23.71
N VAL A 251 12.38 0.65 24.92
CA VAL A 251 13.14 1.73 25.53
C VAL A 251 14.62 1.38 25.51
N ALA A 252 15.48 2.34 25.16
CA ALA A 252 16.91 2.10 25.02
C ALA A 252 17.73 3.35 25.32
N GLU A 253 19.01 3.14 25.67
CA GLU A 253 19.97 4.23 25.76
C GLU A 253 20.23 4.87 24.39
N ASN A 254 20.92 6.00 24.39
CA ASN A 254 20.99 6.89 23.23
C ASN A 254 21.49 6.22 21.93
N MET A 255 22.63 5.50 21.97
CA MET A 255 23.19 4.85 20.77
C MET A 255 22.35 3.65 20.33
N PHE A 256 21.91 2.82 21.28
CA PHE A 256 21.07 1.65 20.97
C PHE A 256 19.72 2.06 20.39
N GLY A 257 19.08 3.09 20.96
CA GLY A 257 17.84 3.65 20.43
C GLY A 257 18.01 4.20 19.02
N ASP A 258 19.13 4.85 18.72
CA ASP A 258 19.47 5.33 17.37
C ASP A 258 19.50 4.16 16.37
N ILE A 259 20.30 3.14 16.66
CA ILE A 259 20.50 1.98 15.78
C ILE A 259 19.20 1.16 15.62
N LEU A 260 18.51 0.87 16.72
CA LEU A 260 17.30 0.05 16.70
C LEU A 260 16.16 0.72 15.95
N SER A 261 16.01 2.04 16.09
CA SER A 261 14.95 2.78 15.39
C SER A 261 15.23 2.94 13.89
N ASP A 262 16.49 3.09 13.48
CA ASP A 262 16.86 3.08 12.06
C ASP A 262 16.67 1.70 11.43
N LEU A 263 17.01 0.62 12.16
CA LEU A 263 16.71 -0.74 11.75
C LEU A 263 15.19 -0.94 11.60
N ALA A 264 14.41 -0.47 12.57
CA ALA A 264 12.97 -0.56 12.56
C ALA A 264 12.34 0.26 11.40
N ALA A 265 12.90 1.42 11.08
CA ALA A 265 12.53 2.19 9.89
C ALA A 265 12.80 1.41 8.60
N GLY A 266 13.93 0.70 8.53
CA GLY A 266 14.22 -0.22 7.43
C GLY A 266 13.16 -1.33 7.28
N VAL A 267 12.68 -1.89 8.38
CA VAL A 267 11.59 -2.90 8.39
C VAL A 267 10.25 -2.30 7.98
N MET A 268 10.00 -1.02 8.30
CA MET A 268 8.81 -0.26 7.91
C MET A 268 8.79 0.13 6.42
N GLY A 269 9.94 0.11 5.73
CA GLY A 269 10.07 0.43 4.31
C GLY A 269 11.16 1.46 3.98
N GLY A 270 11.81 2.04 5.00
CA GLY A 270 12.96 2.93 4.85
C GLY A 270 12.89 4.21 5.69
N LEU A 271 13.99 4.96 5.72
CA LEU A 271 14.09 6.21 6.47
C LEU A 271 13.16 7.32 5.97
N GLY A 272 12.71 7.25 4.71
CA GLY A 272 11.70 8.15 4.14
C GLY A 272 10.32 8.07 4.82
N LEU A 273 10.12 7.09 5.71
CA LEU A 273 8.89 6.86 6.47
C LEU A 273 9.08 7.13 7.98
N ALA A 274 10.31 7.38 8.43
CA ALA A 274 10.65 7.43 9.85
C ALA A 274 10.41 8.82 10.46
N SER A 275 9.36 8.92 11.26
CA SER A 275 9.02 10.13 12.02
C SER A 275 9.67 10.14 13.40
N SER A 276 9.84 11.33 13.98
CA SER A 276 10.25 11.43 15.39
C SER A 276 9.70 12.65 16.12
N ALA A 277 9.60 12.52 17.44
CA ALA A 277 9.30 13.61 18.35
C ALA A 277 10.34 13.66 19.48
N ASN A 278 10.94 14.82 19.70
CA ASN A 278 11.88 15.07 20.78
C ASN A 278 11.12 15.79 21.90
N VAL A 279 10.91 15.10 23.02
CA VAL A 279 10.03 15.55 24.11
C VAL A 279 10.83 15.84 25.37
N GLY A 280 10.51 16.97 25.99
CA GLY A 280 10.94 17.33 27.34
C GLY A 280 9.76 17.77 28.18
N SER A 281 10.03 18.27 29.39
CA SER A 281 8.97 18.60 30.37
C SER A 281 8.15 19.85 30.03
N LYS A 282 8.62 20.71 29.11
CA LYS A 282 8.00 22.01 28.81
C LYS A 282 7.60 22.21 27.36
N ILE A 283 8.39 21.67 26.43
CA ILE A 283 8.22 21.84 24.99
C ILE A 283 8.64 20.55 24.29
N ALA A 284 8.14 20.36 23.07
CA ALA A 284 8.58 19.32 22.16
C ALA A 284 8.93 19.94 20.80
N TYR A 285 9.91 19.34 20.12
CA TYR A 285 10.11 19.59 18.69
C TYR A 285 10.01 18.29 17.89
N PHE A 286 9.57 18.41 16.65
CA PHE A 286 9.22 17.30 15.77
C PHE A 286 10.10 17.38 14.53
N GLU A 287 10.81 16.29 14.23
CA GLU A 287 11.70 16.19 13.06
C GLU A 287 11.60 14.78 12.44
N PRO A 288 11.72 14.63 11.11
CA PRO A 288 11.94 13.32 10.53
C PRO A 288 13.29 12.76 10.98
N VAL A 289 13.44 11.44 11.02
CA VAL A 289 14.69 10.80 11.47
C VAL A 289 15.84 11.03 10.49
N HIS A 290 15.54 11.14 9.20
CA HIS A 290 16.57 11.27 8.16
C HIS A 290 17.26 12.65 8.17
N GLY A 291 18.51 12.69 7.69
CA GLY A 291 19.26 13.92 7.51
C GLY A 291 18.84 14.74 6.27
N SER A 292 19.59 15.81 5.99
CA SER A 292 19.30 16.81 4.95
C SER A 292 19.48 16.33 3.50
N ALA A 293 19.97 15.10 3.29
CA ALA A 293 20.14 14.45 1.99
C ALA A 293 20.62 15.39 0.85
N PRO A 294 21.80 16.03 0.99
CA PRO A 294 22.23 17.12 0.11
C PRO A 294 22.39 16.73 -1.37
N ARG A 295 22.50 15.44 -1.68
CA ARG A 295 22.62 14.93 -3.06
C ARG A 295 21.33 15.07 -3.87
N ILE A 296 20.17 15.11 -3.21
CA ILE A 296 18.85 15.17 -3.86
C ILE A 296 18.07 16.44 -3.53
N ALA A 297 18.65 17.32 -2.71
CA ALA A 297 18.05 18.61 -2.37
C ALA A 297 17.76 19.46 -3.62
N GLY A 298 16.56 20.02 -3.69
CA GLY A 298 16.09 20.85 -4.80
C GLY A 298 15.72 20.07 -6.07
N GLN A 299 15.71 18.74 -6.03
CA GLN A 299 15.32 17.90 -7.17
C GLN A 299 13.87 17.44 -7.12
N ASN A 300 13.12 17.79 -6.08
CA ASN A 300 11.73 17.38 -5.86
C ASN A 300 11.56 15.84 -5.89
N LYS A 301 12.52 15.12 -5.30
CA LYS A 301 12.57 13.63 -5.28
C LYS A 301 12.46 13.02 -3.89
N ALA A 302 12.54 13.82 -2.83
CA ALA A 302 12.51 13.34 -1.46
C ALA A 302 11.13 12.76 -1.11
N ASN A 303 11.09 11.67 -0.36
CA ASN A 303 9.84 11.14 0.17
C ASN A 303 9.31 12.07 1.30
N PRO A 304 8.11 12.68 1.16
CA PRO A 304 7.58 13.57 2.19
C PRO A 304 6.99 12.81 3.40
N SER A 305 6.84 11.49 3.33
CA SER A 305 6.06 10.70 4.30
C SER A 305 6.59 10.81 5.74
N ALA A 306 7.91 10.77 5.95
CA ALA A 306 8.51 10.94 7.28
C ALA A 306 8.12 12.29 7.91
N MET A 307 8.10 13.37 7.11
CA MET A 307 7.67 14.68 7.58
C MET A 307 6.17 14.74 7.82
N LEU A 308 5.35 14.10 6.97
CA LEU A 308 3.90 14.03 7.17
C LEU A 308 3.54 13.25 8.45
N TYR A 309 4.19 12.12 8.71
CA TYR A 309 4.05 11.39 9.97
C TYR A 309 4.56 12.19 11.17
N THR A 310 5.64 12.94 11.01
CA THR A 310 6.17 13.86 12.05
C THR A 310 5.15 14.95 12.38
N THR A 311 4.49 15.50 11.36
CA THR A 311 3.38 16.45 11.52
C THR A 311 2.18 15.81 12.22
N ALA A 312 1.87 14.54 11.94
CA ALA A 312 0.84 13.82 12.68
C ALA A 312 1.19 13.69 14.18
N LEU A 313 2.45 13.40 14.54
CA LEU A 313 2.89 13.39 15.95
C LEU A 313 2.77 14.76 16.60
N LEU A 314 3.08 15.83 15.86
CA LEU A 314 2.91 17.20 16.32
C LEU A 314 1.43 17.49 16.61
N LEU A 315 0.53 17.16 15.68
CA LEU A 315 -0.90 17.33 15.85
C LEU A 315 -1.42 16.57 17.06
N GLU A 316 -0.98 15.33 17.24
CA GLU A 316 -1.30 14.51 18.40
C GLU A 316 -0.88 15.18 19.72
N TYR A 317 0.34 15.71 19.77
CA TYR A 317 0.88 16.44 20.93
C TYR A 317 0.08 17.71 21.25
N LEU A 318 -0.41 18.42 20.23
CA LEU A 318 -1.22 19.63 20.41
C LEU A 318 -2.70 19.34 20.77
N GLY A 319 -3.13 18.08 20.69
CA GLY A 319 -4.48 17.62 21.03
C GLY A 319 -5.41 17.38 19.84
N PHE A 320 -4.90 17.44 18.61
CA PHE A 320 -5.64 17.21 17.36
C PHE A 320 -5.56 15.73 16.95
N GLN A 321 -6.18 14.86 17.75
CA GLN A 321 -6.05 13.40 17.64
C GLN A 321 -6.65 12.85 16.34
N GLU A 322 -7.83 13.34 15.95
CA GLU A 322 -8.53 12.86 14.77
C GLU A 322 -7.79 13.25 13.49
N GLU A 323 -7.28 14.49 13.43
CA GLU A 323 -6.53 14.99 12.28
C GLU A 323 -5.16 14.31 12.15
N ALA A 324 -4.49 14.03 13.26
CA ALA A 324 -3.26 13.24 13.28
C ALA A 324 -3.48 11.83 12.72
N LYS A 325 -4.60 11.19 13.11
CA LYS A 325 -5.00 9.87 12.62
C LYS A 325 -5.35 9.91 11.13
N GLN A 326 -6.18 10.85 10.69
CA GLN A 326 -6.54 11.01 9.28
C GLN A 326 -5.32 11.24 8.39
N LEU A 327 -4.40 12.12 8.80
CA LEU A 327 -3.16 12.36 8.06
C LEU A 327 -2.33 11.07 7.93
N SER A 328 -2.15 10.36 9.03
CA SER A 328 -1.43 9.08 9.06
C SER A 328 -2.06 8.04 8.11
N GLU A 329 -3.37 7.86 8.20
CA GLU A 329 -4.12 6.88 7.39
C GLU A 329 -4.08 7.24 5.90
N SER A 330 -4.16 8.52 5.54
CA SER A 330 -4.03 8.97 4.15
C SER A 330 -2.64 8.72 3.57
N VAL A 331 -1.56 8.91 4.35
CA VAL A 331 -0.21 8.55 3.90
C VAL A 331 -0.10 7.04 3.69
N ASP A 332 -0.59 6.23 4.63
CA ASP A 332 -0.63 4.77 4.52
C ASP A 332 -1.39 4.34 3.25
N GLN A 333 -2.54 4.95 2.97
CA GLN A 333 -3.38 4.65 1.81
C GLN A 333 -2.67 4.95 0.49
N VAL A 334 -2.04 6.14 0.36
CA VAL A 334 -1.30 6.50 -0.86
C VAL A 334 -0.15 5.53 -1.11
N ILE A 335 0.57 5.14 -0.06
CA ILE A 335 1.68 4.18 -0.16
C ILE A 335 1.16 2.80 -0.58
N ARG A 336 0.09 2.28 0.06
CA ARG A 336 -0.49 0.97 -0.28
C ARG A 336 -1.06 0.91 -1.70
N ILE A 337 -1.64 2.01 -2.19
CA ILE A 337 -2.10 2.10 -3.58
C ILE A 337 -0.91 2.08 -4.56
N GLY A 338 0.22 2.66 -4.18
CA GLY A 338 1.48 2.58 -4.94
C GLY A 338 1.51 3.37 -6.25
N LYS A 339 0.41 3.99 -6.68
CA LYS A 339 0.31 4.72 -7.96
C LYS A 339 1.13 6.01 -8.00
N THR A 340 1.16 6.77 -6.90
CA THR A 340 1.80 8.09 -6.83
C THR A 340 2.75 8.16 -5.64
N VAL A 341 3.80 7.34 -5.69
CA VAL A 341 4.84 7.24 -4.66
C VAL A 341 6.22 7.59 -5.21
N THR A 342 7.13 8.01 -4.33
CA THR A 342 8.51 8.38 -4.67
C THR A 342 9.39 7.17 -4.97
N TYR A 343 10.60 7.43 -5.50
CA TYR A 343 11.51 6.40 -5.99
C TYR A 343 11.97 5.38 -4.94
N ASP A 344 12.07 5.79 -3.68
CA ASP A 344 12.45 4.93 -2.56
C ASP A 344 11.36 3.89 -2.23
N LEU A 345 10.12 4.15 -2.65
CA LEU A 345 8.99 3.23 -2.58
C LEU A 345 8.73 2.52 -3.92
N GLY A 346 9.64 2.66 -4.90
CA GLY A 346 9.55 2.00 -6.21
C GLY A 346 8.74 2.77 -7.27
N GLY A 347 8.26 3.98 -6.98
CA GLY A 347 7.53 4.82 -7.93
C GLY A 347 8.42 5.84 -8.65
N VAL A 348 7.78 6.79 -9.34
CA VAL A 348 8.45 7.88 -10.07
C VAL A 348 7.88 9.26 -9.73
N ALA A 349 6.99 9.35 -8.73
CA ALA A 349 6.40 10.60 -8.33
C ALA A 349 7.45 11.52 -7.68
N SER A 350 7.26 12.82 -7.88
CA SER A 350 8.00 13.85 -7.16
C SER A 350 7.50 14.02 -5.72
N THR A 351 8.28 14.69 -4.87
CA THR A 351 7.88 15.05 -3.49
C THR A 351 6.50 15.69 -3.48
N ARG A 352 6.30 16.68 -4.35
CA ARG A 352 5.05 17.42 -4.47
C ARG A 352 3.89 16.56 -4.95
N GLN A 353 4.08 15.74 -5.99
CA GLN A 353 3.01 14.87 -6.50
C GLN A 353 2.53 13.86 -5.44
N MET A 354 3.45 13.30 -4.65
CA MET A 354 3.08 12.41 -3.56
C MET A 354 2.31 13.15 -2.45
N ALA A 355 2.73 14.37 -2.09
CA ALA A 355 2.01 15.20 -1.12
C ALA A 355 0.61 15.60 -1.60
N GLU A 356 0.46 15.96 -2.89
CA GLU A 356 -0.83 16.24 -3.52
C GLU A 356 -1.72 14.99 -3.55
N ALA A 357 -1.16 13.80 -3.76
CA ALA A 357 -1.91 12.54 -3.66
C ALA A 357 -2.44 12.30 -2.23
N VAL A 358 -1.64 12.59 -1.20
CA VAL A 358 -2.06 12.51 0.21
C VAL A 358 -3.16 13.55 0.50
N LEU A 359 -3.00 14.78 0.04
CA LEU A 359 -4.00 15.84 0.15
C LEU A 359 -5.33 15.42 -0.51
N ASN A 360 -5.27 14.84 -1.71
CA ASN A 360 -6.45 14.36 -2.42
C ASN A 360 -7.14 13.19 -1.69
N SER A 361 -6.36 12.29 -1.06
CA SER A 361 -6.89 11.22 -0.20
C SER A 361 -7.67 11.78 1.01
N LEU A 362 -7.21 12.90 1.61
CA LEU A 362 -7.93 13.55 2.72
C LEU A 362 -9.28 14.14 2.30
N VAL A 363 -9.36 14.71 1.08
CA VAL A 363 -10.58 15.41 0.60
C VAL A 363 -11.60 14.45 -0.02
N LYS A 364 -11.13 13.43 -0.72
CA LYS A 364 -11.98 12.45 -1.40
C LYS A 364 -12.13 11.21 -0.52
N SER A 365 -13.14 11.20 0.36
CA SER A 365 -13.46 10.08 1.26
C SER A 365 -13.95 8.79 0.58
N VAL A 366 -13.62 8.58 -0.71
CA VAL A 366 -14.00 7.36 -1.43
C VAL A 366 -12.86 6.35 -1.31
N SER A 367 -12.78 5.69 -0.16
CA SER A 367 -11.95 4.49 -0.02
C SER A 367 -12.61 3.37 -0.81
N VAL A 368 -12.02 3.03 -1.95
CA VAL A 368 -12.36 1.81 -2.68
C VAL A 368 -11.95 0.62 -1.83
N CYS A 369 -12.90 -0.22 -1.42
CA CYS A 369 -12.58 -1.46 -0.73
C CYS A 369 -11.71 -2.33 -1.64
N ARG A 370 -10.52 -2.69 -1.17
CA ARG A 370 -9.60 -3.57 -1.87
C ARG A 370 -9.76 -5.01 -1.38
N ALA A 371 -9.63 -5.97 -2.30
CA ALA A 371 -9.73 -7.37 -1.97
C ALA A 371 -8.65 -8.24 -2.62
N ALA A 372 -8.21 -9.26 -1.89
CA ALA A 372 -7.48 -10.39 -2.45
C ALA A 372 -8.33 -11.66 -2.39
N ILE A 373 -8.14 -12.54 -3.38
CA ILE A 373 -8.75 -13.87 -3.41
C ILE A 373 -7.64 -14.92 -3.34
N ILE A 374 -7.79 -15.88 -2.42
CA ILE A 374 -6.90 -17.01 -2.22
C ILE A 374 -7.72 -18.28 -2.50
N THR A 375 -7.40 -18.99 -3.58
CA THR A 375 -8.00 -20.30 -3.85
C THR A 375 -7.04 -21.42 -3.48
N VAL A 376 -7.52 -22.43 -2.75
CA VAL A 376 -6.71 -23.55 -2.26
C VAL A 376 -7.11 -24.81 -3.01
N GLY A 377 -6.13 -25.52 -3.56
CA GLY A 377 -6.32 -26.81 -4.23
C GLY A 377 -5.14 -27.20 -5.12
N ASP A 378 -4.54 -28.37 -4.89
CA ASP A 378 -3.44 -28.92 -5.70
C ASP A 378 -3.86 -29.15 -7.18
N GLU A 379 -5.13 -29.47 -7.41
CA GLU A 379 -5.74 -29.63 -8.73
C GLU A 379 -5.87 -28.31 -9.52
N LEU A 380 -5.94 -27.18 -8.81
CA LEU A 380 -5.90 -25.85 -9.42
C LEU A 380 -4.47 -25.51 -9.86
N LEU A 381 -3.47 -25.84 -9.03
CA LEU A 381 -2.05 -25.61 -9.33
C LEU A 381 -1.55 -26.50 -10.47
N SER A 382 -2.01 -27.75 -10.53
CA SER A 382 -1.66 -28.68 -11.61
C SER A 382 -2.41 -28.40 -12.93
N GLY A 383 -3.40 -27.50 -12.91
CA GLY A 383 -4.23 -27.18 -14.08
C GLY A 383 -5.23 -28.28 -14.45
N GLN A 384 -5.49 -29.22 -13.55
CA GLN A 384 -6.49 -30.27 -13.78
C GLN A 384 -7.90 -29.68 -13.87
N TYR A 385 -8.17 -28.63 -13.08
CA TYR A 385 -9.43 -27.89 -13.11
C TYR A 385 -9.24 -26.42 -13.46
N LEU A 386 -10.21 -25.88 -14.18
CA LEU A 386 -10.35 -24.44 -14.37
C LEU A 386 -10.74 -23.80 -13.03
N ASN A 387 -10.03 -22.74 -12.63
CA ASN A 387 -10.32 -22.01 -11.41
C ASN A 387 -11.55 -21.09 -11.55
N THR A 388 -12.74 -21.70 -11.52
CA THR A 388 -14.03 -21.01 -11.60
C THR A 388 -14.34 -20.19 -10.35
N ASN A 389 -13.89 -20.65 -9.17
CA ASN A 389 -13.98 -19.90 -7.91
C ASN A 389 -13.38 -18.50 -8.06
N LEU A 390 -12.14 -18.41 -8.55
CA LEU A 390 -11.49 -17.13 -8.79
C LEU A 390 -12.34 -16.25 -9.72
N GLN A 391 -12.83 -16.79 -10.85
CA GLN A 391 -13.65 -16.02 -11.79
C GLN A 391 -14.95 -15.48 -11.16
N ASP A 392 -15.72 -16.36 -10.52
CA ASP A 392 -17.06 -16.04 -10.01
C ASP A 392 -17.00 -15.08 -8.82
N LEU A 393 -16.06 -15.31 -7.90
CA LEU A 393 -15.85 -14.45 -6.73
C LEU A 393 -15.38 -13.06 -7.19
N SER A 394 -14.45 -12.95 -8.13
CA SER A 394 -14.01 -11.64 -8.64
C SER A 394 -15.13 -10.88 -9.34
N GLN A 395 -15.97 -11.56 -10.12
CA GLN A 395 -17.13 -10.93 -10.74
C GLN A 395 -18.15 -10.45 -9.70
N SER A 396 -18.36 -11.19 -8.61
CA SER A 396 -19.23 -10.79 -7.51
C SER A 396 -18.73 -9.53 -6.78
N LEU A 397 -17.43 -9.49 -6.46
CA LEU A 397 -16.80 -8.35 -5.80
C LEU A 397 -16.80 -7.11 -6.69
N ASN A 398 -16.44 -7.25 -7.97
CA ASN A 398 -16.43 -6.14 -8.92
C ASN A 398 -17.82 -5.52 -9.13
N ARG A 399 -18.88 -6.34 -9.15
CA ARG A 399 -20.28 -5.85 -9.23
C ARG A 399 -20.66 -4.94 -8.07
N ARG A 400 -19.95 -5.03 -6.94
CA ARG A 400 -20.13 -4.21 -5.73
C ARG A 400 -19.06 -3.14 -5.56
N ASN A 401 -18.29 -2.85 -6.60
CA ASN A 401 -17.20 -1.87 -6.57
C ASN A 401 -16.10 -2.18 -5.55
N ILE A 402 -15.95 -3.46 -5.19
CA ILE A 402 -14.81 -3.95 -4.42
C ILE A 402 -13.73 -4.31 -5.44
N GLN A 403 -12.61 -3.59 -5.41
CA GLN A 403 -11.52 -3.79 -6.34
C GLN A 403 -10.72 -5.01 -5.94
N VAL A 404 -10.76 -6.05 -6.77
CA VAL A 404 -9.84 -7.19 -6.59
C VAL A 404 -8.46 -6.80 -7.11
N THR A 405 -7.47 -6.81 -6.23
CA THR A 405 -6.11 -6.33 -6.50
C THR A 405 -5.18 -7.48 -6.84
N GLN A 406 -5.42 -8.66 -6.26
CA GLN A 406 -4.57 -9.84 -6.40
C GLN A 406 -5.38 -11.13 -6.31
N HIS A 407 -4.94 -12.13 -7.05
CA HIS A 407 -5.37 -13.53 -6.89
C HIS A 407 -4.17 -14.40 -6.52
N PHE A 408 -4.38 -15.31 -5.59
CA PHE A 408 -3.42 -16.33 -5.19
C PHE A 408 -4.02 -17.71 -5.38
N VAL A 409 -3.19 -18.66 -5.79
CA VAL A 409 -3.52 -20.09 -5.82
C VAL A 409 -2.51 -20.79 -4.93
N CYS A 410 -2.97 -21.54 -3.93
CA CYS A 410 -2.14 -22.19 -2.94
C CYS A 410 -2.32 -23.70 -2.98
N ALA A 411 -1.25 -24.43 -2.68
CA ALA A 411 -1.33 -25.87 -2.43
C ALA A 411 -2.08 -26.13 -1.12
N ASP A 412 -2.53 -27.37 -0.92
CA ASP A 412 -3.16 -27.84 0.33
C ASP A 412 -2.15 -28.00 1.49
N GLN A 413 -1.33 -26.96 1.71
CA GLN A 413 -0.26 -26.91 2.68
C GLN A 413 -0.49 -25.80 3.69
N LEU A 414 -0.50 -26.18 4.97
CA LEU A 414 -0.71 -25.28 6.11
C LEU A 414 0.15 -24.02 6.03
N GLN A 415 1.45 -24.20 5.76
CA GLN A 415 2.41 -23.10 5.74
C GLN A 415 2.15 -22.16 4.56
N GLN A 416 1.92 -22.68 3.35
CA GLN A 416 1.68 -21.84 2.17
C GLN A 416 0.43 -21.00 2.33
N ILE A 417 -0.68 -21.60 2.76
CA ILE A 417 -1.94 -20.89 2.99
C ILE A 417 -1.73 -19.81 4.07
N SER A 418 -1.08 -20.16 5.18
CA SER A 418 -0.82 -19.21 6.27
C SER A 418 0.06 -18.03 5.81
N GLU A 419 1.11 -18.27 5.02
CA GLU A 419 1.99 -17.23 4.50
C GLU A 419 1.28 -16.32 3.50
N THR A 420 0.42 -16.88 2.63
CA THR A 420 -0.38 -16.09 1.69
C THR A 420 -1.41 -15.22 2.42
N VAL A 421 -2.07 -15.76 3.45
CA VAL A 421 -2.97 -14.96 4.30
C VAL A 421 -2.20 -13.84 4.99
N ILE A 422 -1.04 -14.14 5.59
CA ILE A 422 -0.17 -13.12 6.22
C ILE A 422 0.24 -12.05 5.22
N ALA A 423 0.56 -12.42 3.98
CA ALA A 423 0.93 -11.47 2.95
C ALA A 423 -0.21 -10.52 2.57
N CYS A 424 -1.48 -10.91 2.76
CA CYS A 424 -2.63 -10.05 2.47
C CYS A 424 -3.08 -9.21 3.67
N LEU A 425 -2.81 -9.66 4.90
CA LEU A 425 -3.22 -8.98 6.13
C LEU A 425 -2.66 -7.55 6.20
N GLY A 426 -3.53 -6.58 6.48
CA GLY A 426 -3.20 -5.17 6.56
C GLY A 426 -2.97 -4.47 5.22
N GLN A 427 -2.82 -5.21 4.11
CA GLN A 427 -2.73 -4.66 2.75
C GLN A 427 -4.10 -4.57 2.08
N GLU A 428 -4.95 -5.56 2.34
CA GLU A 428 -6.27 -5.71 1.71
C GLU A 428 -7.37 -5.56 2.75
N ASP A 429 -8.45 -4.83 2.42
CA ASP A 429 -9.58 -4.62 3.33
C ASP A 429 -10.41 -5.92 3.49
N LEU A 430 -10.47 -6.71 2.42
CA LEU A 430 -11.21 -7.96 2.33
C LEU A 430 -10.34 -9.08 1.75
N ILE A 431 -10.24 -10.21 2.44
CA ILE A 431 -9.45 -11.37 2.01
C ILE A 431 -10.41 -12.53 1.89
N ILE A 432 -10.69 -12.95 0.65
CA ILE A 432 -11.55 -14.10 0.38
C ILE A 432 -10.68 -15.33 0.23
N ILE A 433 -10.95 -16.38 1.00
CA ILE A 433 -10.25 -17.66 0.90
C ILE A 433 -11.28 -18.73 0.52
N SER A 434 -11.03 -19.52 -0.53
CA SER A 434 -11.94 -20.58 -0.96
C SER A 434 -11.20 -21.90 -1.12
N GLY A 435 -11.73 -22.97 -0.51
CA GLY A 435 -11.14 -24.32 -0.52
C GLY A 435 -10.57 -24.78 0.83
N GLY A 436 -10.31 -26.07 0.96
CA GLY A 436 -9.67 -26.67 2.15
C GLY A 436 -10.49 -26.62 3.46
N LEU A 437 -11.83 -26.63 3.36
CA LEU A 437 -12.78 -26.63 4.50
C LEU A 437 -13.57 -27.95 4.68
N GLY A 438 -13.29 -28.98 3.90
CA GLY A 438 -13.91 -30.28 4.08
C GLY A 438 -13.46 -31.01 5.36
N PRO A 439 -13.84 -32.29 5.52
CA PRO A 439 -13.47 -33.12 6.66
C PRO A 439 -12.10 -33.80 6.54
N THR A 440 -11.46 -33.76 5.37
CA THR A 440 -10.31 -34.62 5.08
C THR A 440 -9.01 -34.08 5.68
N SER A 441 -7.97 -34.90 5.72
CA SER A 441 -6.71 -34.54 6.40
C SER A 441 -5.91 -33.46 5.68
N ASP A 442 -6.14 -33.31 4.38
CA ASP A 442 -5.60 -32.30 3.47
C ASP A 442 -6.38 -30.97 3.53
N ASP A 443 -7.57 -30.92 4.13
CA ASP A 443 -8.31 -29.66 4.39
C ASP A 443 -7.65 -28.81 5.50
N LYS A 444 -6.64 -28.02 5.12
CA LYS A 444 -5.78 -27.23 6.03
C LYS A 444 -6.21 -25.77 6.23
N THR A 445 -7.20 -25.25 5.51
CA THR A 445 -7.48 -23.81 5.48
C THR A 445 -7.83 -23.23 6.86
N ARG A 446 -8.62 -23.93 7.67
CA ARG A 446 -8.96 -23.49 9.05
C ARG A 446 -7.70 -23.36 9.93
N ASP A 447 -6.89 -24.40 9.93
CA ASP A 447 -5.66 -24.47 10.71
C ASP A 447 -4.69 -23.36 10.25
N ALA A 448 -4.60 -23.12 8.94
CA ALA A 448 -3.74 -22.10 8.36
C ALA A 448 -4.18 -20.68 8.72
N VAL A 449 -5.48 -20.40 8.67
CA VAL A 449 -6.06 -19.12 9.08
C VAL A 449 -5.82 -18.89 10.57
N ALA A 450 -6.08 -19.89 11.41
CA ALA A 450 -5.81 -19.84 12.85
C ALA A 450 -4.33 -19.53 13.17
N GLN A 451 -3.39 -20.18 12.45
CA GLN A 451 -1.96 -19.91 12.56
C GLN A 451 -1.59 -18.48 12.12
N ALA A 452 -2.18 -18.00 11.02
CA ALA A 452 -1.94 -16.66 10.50
C ALA A 452 -2.35 -15.59 11.52
N VAL A 453 -3.56 -15.72 12.09
CA VAL A 453 -4.13 -14.76 13.06
C VAL A 453 -3.77 -15.03 14.52
N GLN A 454 -3.00 -16.09 14.79
CA GLN A 454 -2.55 -16.50 16.13
C GLN A 454 -3.70 -16.73 17.13
N GLN A 455 -4.76 -17.39 16.67
CA GLN A 455 -5.89 -17.78 17.51
C GLN A 455 -5.98 -19.29 17.65
N PRO A 456 -6.40 -19.82 18.80
CA PRO A 456 -6.72 -21.24 18.92
C PRO A 456 -7.99 -21.58 18.11
N LEU A 457 -8.10 -22.84 17.69
CA LEU A 457 -9.34 -23.37 17.13
C LEU A 457 -10.26 -23.83 18.25
N VAL A 458 -11.51 -23.34 18.22
CA VAL A 458 -12.58 -23.67 19.17
C VAL A 458 -13.63 -24.52 18.46
N HIS A 459 -14.12 -25.56 19.15
CA HIS A 459 -15.19 -26.42 18.63
C HIS A 459 -16.57 -25.85 18.96
N HIS A 460 -17.43 -25.72 17.94
CA HIS A 460 -18.79 -25.20 18.10
C HIS A 460 -19.82 -26.33 18.02
N GLU A 461 -20.33 -26.76 19.18
CA GLU A 461 -21.27 -27.88 19.28
C GLU A 461 -22.56 -27.65 18.48
N ALA A 462 -23.11 -26.43 18.48
CA ALA A 462 -24.32 -26.11 17.71
C ALA A 462 -24.10 -26.32 16.20
N VAL A 463 -22.95 -25.89 15.68
CA VAL A 463 -22.57 -26.07 14.27
C VAL A 463 -22.38 -27.56 13.98
N TRP A 464 -21.73 -28.30 14.89
CA TRP A 464 -21.56 -29.74 14.74
C TRP A 464 -22.90 -30.49 14.61
N GLN A 465 -23.91 -30.11 15.39
CA GLN A 465 -25.26 -30.69 15.28
C GLN A 465 -25.92 -30.39 13.93
N THR A 466 -25.72 -29.19 13.38
CA THR A 466 -26.17 -28.84 12.02
C THR A 466 -25.51 -29.73 10.96
N ILE A 467 -24.18 -29.91 11.04
CA ILE A 467 -23.41 -30.74 10.11
C ILE A 467 -23.88 -32.20 10.19
N LYS A 468 -24.09 -32.75 11.39
CA LYS A 468 -24.66 -34.10 11.58
C LYS A 468 -26.00 -34.25 10.87
N GLY A 469 -26.89 -33.25 11.03
CA GLY A 469 -28.20 -33.26 10.36
C GLY A 469 -28.08 -33.26 8.84
N GLN A 470 -27.12 -32.53 8.27
CA GLN A 470 -26.85 -32.54 6.83
C GLN A 470 -26.28 -33.87 6.34
N LEU A 471 -25.30 -34.44 7.05
CA LEU A 471 -24.74 -35.75 6.74
C LEU A 471 -25.82 -36.84 6.76
N GLN A 472 -26.71 -36.81 7.74
CA GLN A 472 -27.84 -37.75 7.81
C GLN A 472 -28.79 -37.62 6.62
N ARG A 473 -29.09 -36.40 6.17
CA ARG A 473 -29.91 -36.17 4.94
C ARG A 473 -29.22 -36.72 3.69
N LEU A 474 -27.89 -36.73 3.67
CA LEU A 474 -27.07 -37.31 2.59
C LEU A 474 -26.87 -38.82 2.74
N GLY A 475 -27.40 -39.45 3.82
CA GLY A 475 -27.20 -40.88 4.10
C GLY A 475 -25.80 -41.23 4.59
N ILE A 476 -25.02 -40.26 5.07
CA ILE A 476 -23.65 -40.44 5.55
C ILE A 476 -23.64 -40.51 7.08
N ALA A 477 -22.97 -41.53 7.63
CA ALA A 477 -22.78 -41.66 9.07
C ALA A 477 -21.69 -40.67 9.55
N PRO A 478 -21.98 -39.76 10.50
CA PRO A 478 -20.98 -38.81 10.97
C PRO A 478 -19.84 -39.48 11.75
N ASP A 479 -18.61 -39.02 11.53
CA ASP A 479 -17.44 -39.48 12.27
C ASP A 479 -16.60 -38.32 12.84
N ALA A 480 -15.44 -38.64 13.43
CA ALA A 480 -14.53 -37.65 14.03
C ALA A 480 -13.87 -36.72 13.00
N SER A 481 -13.72 -37.15 11.74
CA SER A 481 -13.18 -36.30 10.66
C SER A 481 -14.17 -35.20 10.31
N ASN A 482 -15.48 -35.51 10.27
CA ASN A 482 -16.53 -34.52 10.05
C ASN A 482 -16.63 -33.50 11.19
N ALA A 483 -16.38 -33.91 12.44
CA ALA A 483 -16.42 -32.99 13.58
C ALA A 483 -15.40 -31.85 13.45
N ARG A 484 -14.30 -32.04 12.71
CA ARG A 484 -13.31 -30.98 12.43
C ARG A 484 -13.91 -29.80 11.67
N GLN A 485 -14.99 -30.00 10.91
CA GLN A 485 -15.67 -28.95 10.18
C GLN A 485 -16.41 -27.95 11.09
N ALA A 486 -16.52 -28.25 12.40
CA ALA A 486 -17.05 -27.36 13.43
C ALA A 486 -15.96 -26.64 14.25
N LEU A 487 -14.70 -26.69 13.81
CA LEU A 487 -13.58 -25.96 14.42
C LEU A 487 -13.37 -24.61 13.72
N PHE A 488 -13.30 -23.53 14.49
CA PHE A 488 -13.08 -22.18 13.96
C PHE A 488 -12.13 -21.39 14.87
N PRO A 489 -11.41 -20.37 14.34
CA PRO A 489 -10.67 -19.44 15.19
C PRO A 489 -11.58 -18.81 16.26
N GLU A 490 -11.06 -18.57 17.45
CA GLU A 490 -11.85 -18.12 18.62
C GLU A 490 -12.77 -16.91 18.35
N THR A 491 -12.33 -15.94 17.54
CA THR A 491 -13.13 -14.74 17.24
C THR A 491 -13.94 -14.85 15.94
N ALA A 492 -14.01 -16.02 15.33
CA ALA A 492 -14.69 -16.22 14.07
C ALA A 492 -16.22 -16.25 14.22
N THR A 493 -16.89 -15.65 13.25
CA THR A 493 -18.34 -15.81 13.06
C THR A 493 -18.57 -16.83 11.96
N VAL A 494 -19.39 -17.84 12.24
CA VAL A 494 -19.66 -18.94 11.32
C VAL A 494 -20.66 -18.50 10.24
N LEU A 495 -20.41 -18.91 9.00
CA LEU A 495 -21.33 -18.77 7.87
C LEU A 495 -21.99 -20.11 7.61
N ASP A 496 -23.29 -20.20 7.86
CA ASP A 496 -24.05 -21.41 7.63
C ASP A 496 -24.04 -21.80 6.15
N ASN A 497 -23.75 -23.07 5.87
CA ASN A 497 -23.79 -23.62 4.53
C ASN A 497 -25.00 -24.55 4.39
N PRO A 498 -26.17 -24.08 3.91
CA PRO A 498 -27.36 -24.92 3.83
C PRO A 498 -27.29 -26.00 2.75
N THR A 499 -26.40 -25.86 1.76
CA THR A 499 -26.29 -26.72 0.56
C THR A 499 -25.09 -27.66 0.59
N GLY A 500 -24.30 -27.65 1.66
CA GLY A 500 -23.15 -28.53 1.87
C GLY A 500 -22.84 -28.73 3.35
N THR A 501 -21.86 -29.59 3.65
CA THR A 501 -21.50 -29.95 5.04
C THR A 501 -20.36 -29.11 5.61
N ALA A 502 -19.74 -28.25 4.81
CA ALA A 502 -18.61 -27.40 5.19
C ALA A 502 -19.08 -25.95 5.37
N PRO A 503 -19.33 -25.48 6.61
CA PRO A 503 -19.63 -24.09 6.88
C PRO A 503 -18.44 -23.19 6.54
N GLY A 504 -18.71 -21.98 6.06
CA GLY A 504 -17.70 -20.94 5.98
C GLY A 504 -17.55 -20.22 7.31
N PHE A 505 -16.65 -19.23 7.37
CA PHE A 505 -16.55 -18.33 8.52
C PHE A 505 -15.87 -17.02 8.12
N TYR A 506 -16.03 -15.99 8.94
CA TYR A 506 -15.30 -14.74 8.77
C TYR A 506 -14.80 -14.19 10.11
N LEU A 507 -13.72 -13.42 10.06
CA LEU A 507 -13.21 -12.64 11.20
C LEU A 507 -12.49 -11.39 10.72
N SER A 508 -12.31 -10.42 11.61
CA SER A 508 -11.49 -9.24 11.35
C SER A 508 -10.18 -9.30 12.12
N CYS A 509 -9.07 -8.98 11.46
CA CYS A 509 -7.73 -8.99 12.03
C CYS A 509 -6.86 -7.93 11.34
N PHE A 510 -6.17 -7.09 12.12
CA PHE A 510 -5.30 -6.02 11.61
C PHE A 510 -5.94 -5.10 10.55
N GLY A 511 -7.21 -4.76 10.71
CA GLY A 511 -7.96 -3.92 9.75
C GLY A 511 -8.51 -4.67 8.53
N SER A 512 -8.01 -5.87 8.23
CA SER A 512 -8.53 -6.75 7.18
C SER A 512 -9.70 -7.59 7.69
N THR A 513 -10.61 -7.94 6.79
CA THR A 513 -11.66 -8.94 7.05
C THR A 513 -11.43 -10.17 6.21
N LEU A 514 -11.26 -11.33 6.86
CA LEU A 514 -11.09 -12.61 6.20
C LEU A 514 -12.45 -13.27 6.08
N VAL A 515 -12.80 -13.74 4.88
CA VAL A 515 -14.01 -14.53 4.62
C VAL A 515 -13.57 -15.84 3.99
N VAL A 516 -13.79 -16.93 4.71
CA VAL A 516 -13.33 -18.27 4.36
C VAL A 516 -14.53 -19.11 3.91
N LEU A 517 -14.44 -19.63 2.70
CA LEU A 517 -15.52 -20.23 1.93
C LEU A 517 -15.20 -21.68 1.56
N PRO A 518 -16.21 -22.54 1.39
CA PRO A 518 -16.02 -23.92 0.97
C PRO A 518 -15.52 -23.99 -0.49
N GLY A 519 -14.89 -25.11 -0.87
CA GLY A 519 -14.31 -25.30 -2.20
C GLY A 519 -15.31 -25.36 -3.38
N PRO A 520 -16.48 -26.02 -3.27
CA PRO A 520 -17.43 -26.09 -4.38
C PRO A 520 -17.94 -24.70 -4.81
N PRO A 521 -17.80 -24.30 -6.10
CA PRO A 521 -18.06 -22.92 -6.54
C PRO A 521 -19.46 -22.38 -6.26
N SER A 522 -20.48 -23.20 -6.48
CA SER A 522 -21.87 -22.80 -6.21
C SER A 522 -22.14 -22.54 -4.73
N GLN A 523 -21.44 -23.25 -3.82
CA GLN A 523 -21.55 -23.03 -2.38
C GLN A 523 -20.75 -21.80 -1.97
N ALA A 524 -19.51 -21.66 -2.45
CA ALA A 524 -18.63 -20.53 -2.15
C ALA A 524 -19.31 -19.19 -2.52
N LEU A 525 -19.82 -19.10 -3.76
CA LEU A 525 -20.48 -17.90 -4.25
C LEU A 525 -21.73 -17.56 -3.44
N ALA A 526 -22.58 -18.55 -3.12
CA ALA A 526 -23.78 -18.32 -2.33
C ALA A 526 -23.47 -17.77 -0.92
N LEU A 527 -22.42 -18.29 -0.27
CA LEU A 527 -21.99 -17.81 1.05
C LEU A 527 -21.38 -16.41 0.97
N LEU A 528 -20.60 -16.11 -0.07
CA LEU A 528 -20.05 -14.76 -0.28
C LEU A 528 -21.16 -13.73 -0.49
N GLU A 529 -22.11 -14.02 -1.38
CA GLU A 529 -23.23 -13.11 -1.69
C GLU A 529 -24.04 -12.80 -0.42
N ASN A 530 -24.35 -13.83 0.37
CA ASN A 530 -25.03 -13.67 1.67
C ASN A 530 -24.21 -12.81 2.64
N TYR A 531 -22.90 -13.06 2.76
CA TYR A 531 -22.02 -12.25 3.62
C TYR A 531 -22.01 -10.78 3.19
N LEU A 532 -21.88 -10.50 1.88
CA LEU A 532 -21.83 -9.14 1.34
C LEU A 532 -23.16 -8.41 1.51
N GLU A 533 -24.30 -9.09 1.35
CA GLU A 533 -25.64 -8.53 1.61
C GLU A 533 -25.81 -8.11 3.07
N HIS A 534 -25.42 -8.95 4.03
CA HIS A 534 -25.51 -8.61 5.46
C HIS A 534 -24.55 -7.49 5.88
N ASN A 535 -23.48 -7.28 5.12
CA ASN A 535 -22.46 -6.27 5.38
C ASN A 535 -22.50 -5.11 4.37
N GLU A 536 -23.63 -4.90 3.70
CA GLU A 536 -23.76 -3.94 2.61
C GLU A 536 -23.33 -2.53 3.03
N LYS A 537 -23.65 -2.07 4.24
CA LYS A 537 -23.21 -0.75 4.75
C LYS A 537 -21.70 -0.57 4.83
N LYS A 538 -20.95 -1.67 5.03
CA LYS A 538 -19.48 -1.65 5.11
C LYS A 538 -18.84 -1.59 3.72
N TYR A 539 -19.54 -2.14 2.73
CA TYR A 539 -19.06 -2.26 1.35
C TYR A 539 -19.89 -1.41 0.38
N SER A 540 -20.70 -0.47 0.89
CA SER A 540 -21.74 0.17 0.09
C SER A 540 -21.12 0.99 -1.01
N SER A 541 -21.50 0.60 -2.22
CA SER A 541 -21.12 1.15 -3.51
C SER A 541 -21.27 2.67 -3.55
N VAL A 542 -20.16 3.38 -3.71
CA VAL A 542 -20.20 4.50 -4.66
C VAL A 542 -20.39 3.83 -6.01
N SER A 543 -21.55 3.98 -6.67
CA SER A 543 -21.66 3.53 -8.05
C SER A 543 -20.59 4.28 -8.86
N ARG A 544 -19.92 3.60 -9.79
CA ARG A 544 -18.95 4.29 -10.64
C ARG A 544 -19.57 4.48 -11.99
N ALA A 545 -19.48 5.68 -12.53
CA ALA A 545 -19.78 5.88 -13.93
C ALA A 545 -18.85 4.98 -14.76
N GLN A 546 -19.41 4.07 -15.54
CA GLN A 546 -18.67 3.17 -16.41
C GLN A 546 -19.10 3.38 -17.85
N TYR A 547 -18.13 3.51 -18.74
CA TYR A 547 -18.35 3.63 -20.18
C TYR A 547 -17.50 2.59 -20.87
N ALA A 548 -18.04 1.98 -21.93
CA ALA A 548 -17.32 1.01 -22.71
C ALA A 548 -17.57 1.26 -24.20
N TRP A 549 -16.55 1.14 -25.02
CA TRP A 549 -16.69 1.16 -26.47
C TRP A 549 -15.94 -0.02 -27.08
N THR A 550 -16.55 -0.64 -28.09
CA THR A 550 -15.91 -1.68 -28.89
C THR A 550 -15.52 -1.07 -30.23
N LEU A 551 -14.22 -1.12 -30.58
CA LEU A 551 -13.70 -0.64 -31.85
C LEU A 551 -13.04 -1.77 -32.63
N ILE A 552 -13.07 -1.69 -33.97
CA ILE A 552 -12.45 -2.67 -34.87
C ILE A 552 -11.66 -1.94 -35.97
N GLY A 553 -10.54 -2.53 -36.41
CA GLY A 553 -9.74 -1.97 -37.51
C GLY A 553 -8.91 -0.74 -37.16
N ILE A 554 -8.67 -0.49 -35.88
CA ILE A 554 -7.79 0.56 -35.35
C ILE A 554 -6.89 -0.06 -34.28
N ASP A 555 -5.66 0.43 -34.17
CA ASP A 555 -4.72 -0.03 -33.15
C ASP A 555 -4.96 0.65 -31.80
N GLU A 556 -4.54 -0.04 -30.73
CA GLU A 556 -4.69 0.42 -29.35
C GLU A 556 -3.96 1.75 -29.08
N SER A 557 -2.78 1.95 -29.66
CA SER A 557 -1.93 3.12 -29.37
C SER A 557 -2.54 4.41 -29.90
N THR A 558 -3.17 4.36 -31.08
CA THR A 558 -3.89 5.50 -31.66
C THR A 558 -5.08 5.90 -30.78
N ILE A 559 -5.81 4.91 -30.25
CA ILE A 559 -6.94 5.18 -29.36
C ILE A 559 -6.45 5.76 -28.02
N ALA A 560 -5.46 5.12 -27.40
CA ALA A 560 -4.90 5.54 -26.13
C ALA A 560 -4.39 6.98 -26.18
N GLN A 561 -3.63 7.35 -27.23
CA GLN A 561 -3.15 8.71 -27.41
C GLN A 561 -4.29 9.74 -27.45
N TRP A 562 -5.39 9.44 -28.14
CA TRP A 562 -6.54 10.35 -28.18
C TRP A 562 -7.19 10.48 -26.81
N VAL A 563 -7.48 9.35 -26.16
CA VAL A 563 -8.14 9.30 -24.85
C VAL A 563 -7.28 10.00 -23.79
N ASP A 564 -5.97 9.81 -23.81
CA ASP A 564 -5.06 10.40 -22.84
C ASP A 564 -4.97 11.93 -22.98
N CYS A 565 -4.97 12.45 -24.21
CA CYS A 565 -4.98 13.89 -24.46
C CYS A 565 -6.32 14.57 -24.11
N HIS A 566 -7.45 13.95 -24.45
CA HIS A 566 -8.77 14.60 -24.29
C HIS A 566 -9.36 14.40 -22.89
N LEU A 567 -8.96 13.33 -22.19
CA LEU A 567 -9.46 13.01 -20.85
C LEU A 567 -8.41 13.22 -19.75
N GLU A 568 -7.29 13.92 -20.03
CA GLU A 568 -6.15 14.09 -19.11
C GLU A 568 -6.58 14.48 -17.69
N ASN A 569 -7.53 15.41 -17.60
CA ASN A 569 -8.03 15.99 -16.34
C ASN A 569 -9.29 15.29 -15.77
N GLU A 570 -9.80 14.27 -16.45
CA GLU A 570 -11.01 13.57 -16.03
C GLU A 570 -10.68 12.46 -15.02
N PRO A 571 -11.44 12.32 -13.92
CA PRO A 571 -11.16 11.36 -12.84
C PRO A 571 -11.63 9.94 -13.21
N PHE A 572 -11.20 9.43 -14.37
CA PHE A 572 -11.54 8.12 -14.89
C PHE A 572 -10.28 7.28 -15.10
N GLU A 573 -10.30 6.04 -14.60
CA GLU A 573 -9.34 5.03 -15.00
C GLU A 573 -9.62 4.58 -16.44
N ARG A 574 -8.56 4.45 -17.22
CA ARG A 574 -8.62 4.14 -18.65
C ARG A 574 -8.06 2.75 -18.86
N HIS A 575 -8.89 1.87 -19.39
CA HIS A 575 -8.54 0.48 -19.67
C HIS A 575 -8.67 0.22 -21.16
N PHE A 576 -7.60 -0.26 -21.76
CA PHE A 576 -7.56 -0.68 -23.15
C PHE A 576 -7.34 -2.19 -23.19
N LEU A 577 -8.28 -2.92 -23.80
CA LEU A 577 -8.20 -4.37 -23.91
C LEU A 577 -8.19 -4.77 -25.37
N TRP A 578 -7.05 -5.29 -25.83
CA TRP A 578 -6.98 -5.93 -27.12
C TRP A 578 -7.61 -7.33 -27.09
N LYS A 579 -8.63 -7.53 -27.91
CA LYS A 579 -9.30 -8.81 -28.11
C LYS A 579 -9.60 -8.98 -29.58
N SER A 580 -8.67 -9.55 -30.33
CA SER A 580 -8.77 -9.72 -31.78
C SER A 580 -10.18 -10.10 -32.27
N PRO A 581 -10.76 -9.36 -33.24
CA PRO A 581 -10.19 -8.22 -33.97
C PRO A 581 -10.40 -6.84 -33.32
N TYR A 582 -10.84 -6.78 -32.06
CA TYR A 582 -11.28 -5.57 -31.39
C TYR A 582 -10.23 -4.93 -30.48
N VAL A 583 -10.40 -3.63 -30.28
CA VAL A 583 -9.89 -2.90 -29.12
C VAL A 583 -11.10 -2.45 -28.31
N LEU A 584 -11.17 -2.87 -27.04
CA LEU A 584 -12.17 -2.38 -26.09
C LEU A 584 -11.58 -1.22 -25.32
N VAL A 585 -12.31 -0.11 -25.25
CA VAL A 585 -12.00 1.02 -24.38
C VAL A 585 -12.99 0.99 -23.24
N GLN A 586 -12.51 0.96 -22.00
CA GLN A 586 -13.35 1.07 -20.81
C GLN A 586 -12.86 2.24 -19.96
N LEU A 587 -13.80 3.12 -19.59
CA LEU A 587 -13.57 4.19 -18.63
C LEU A 587 -14.31 3.86 -17.34
N VAL A 588 -13.61 3.90 -16.21
CA VAL A 588 -14.16 3.63 -14.88
C VAL A 588 -13.94 4.85 -14.00
N GLY A 589 -15.01 5.56 -13.67
CA GLY A 589 -14.97 6.79 -12.89
C GLY A 589 -14.57 6.55 -11.44
N GLN A 590 -13.92 7.52 -10.80
CA GLN A 590 -13.63 7.46 -9.36
C GLN A 590 -14.87 7.74 -8.47
N SER A 591 -16.00 8.14 -9.06
CA SER A 591 -17.27 8.43 -8.38
C SER A 591 -18.48 8.18 -9.30
N GLU A 592 -19.69 8.46 -8.80
CA GLU A 592 -20.94 8.45 -9.58
C GLU A 592 -21.02 9.60 -10.61
N ALA A 593 -20.12 10.58 -10.53
CA ALA A 593 -20.12 11.70 -11.46
C ALA A 593 -19.97 11.19 -12.90
N PRO A 594 -20.94 11.47 -13.79
CA PRO A 594 -20.88 11.01 -15.16
C PRO A 594 -19.75 11.72 -15.91
N LEU A 595 -19.21 11.04 -16.92
CA LEU A 595 -18.31 11.68 -17.88
C LEU A 595 -19.11 12.78 -18.60
N ALA A 596 -18.47 13.93 -18.83
CA ALA A 596 -19.12 15.05 -19.47
C ALA A 596 -19.69 14.62 -20.85
N PRO A 597 -20.99 14.85 -21.15
CA PRO A 597 -21.61 14.32 -22.37
C PRO A 597 -20.89 14.70 -23.67
N HIS A 598 -20.30 15.90 -23.73
CA HIS A 598 -19.55 16.35 -24.90
C HIS A 598 -18.32 15.47 -25.20
N LEU A 599 -17.65 14.93 -24.17
CA LEU A 599 -16.48 14.05 -24.35
C LEU A 599 -16.88 12.68 -24.92
N ILE A 600 -18.05 12.17 -24.51
CA ILE A 600 -18.64 10.96 -25.08
C ILE A 600 -18.94 11.18 -26.57
N GLU A 601 -19.60 12.29 -26.89
CA GLU A 601 -19.94 12.65 -28.27
C GLU A 601 -18.69 12.87 -29.14
N GLU A 602 -17.65 13.52 -28.60
CA GLU A 602 -16.37 13.71 -29.28
C GLU A 602 -15.68 12.38 -29.56
N PHE A 603 -15.61 11.47 -28.57
CA PHE A 603 -15.05 10.14 -28.73
C PHE A 603 -15.79 9.36 -29.82
N GLU A 604 -17.11 9.26 -29.72
CA GLU A 604 -17.93 8.51 -30.67
C GLU A 604 -17.92 9.12 -32.07
N SER A 605 -17.80 10.45 -32.18
CA SER A 605 -17.69 11.15 -33.45
C SER A 605 -16.33 10.89 -34.11
N TYR A 606 -15.24 11.03 -33.35
CA TYR A 606 -13.88 10.82 -33.83
C TYR A 606 -13.65 9.37 -34.26
N PHE A 607 -14.09 8.42 -33.44
CA PHE A 607 -13.93 6.99 -33.69
C PHE A 607 -15.07 6.33 -34.46
N ARG A 608 -16.08 7.09 -34.91
CA ARG A 608 -17.19 6.57 -35.73
C ARG A 608 -16.73 5.65 -36.87
N PRO A 609 -15.62 5.92 -37.60
CA PRO A 609 -15.19 5.04 -38.69
C PRO A 609 -14.78 3.64 -38.27
N TYR A 610 -14.59 3.38 -36.96
CA TYR A 610 -14.09 2.15 -36.31
C TYR A 610 -15.04 1.59 -35.25
N LEU A 611 -16.02 2.39 -34.80
CA LEU A 611 -16.91 2.05 -33.70
C LEU A 611 -17.88 0.91 -34.08
N VAL A 612 -17.97 -0.09 -33.20
CA VAL A 612 -18.92 -1.22 -33.30
C VAL A 612 -20.13 -0.98 -32.39
N GLY A 613 -19.91 -0.49 -31.18
CA GLY A 613 -20.96 -0.21 -30.19
C GLY A 613 -20.40 0.51 -28.96
N ALA A 614 -21.30 1.13 -28.17
CA ALA A 614 -21.01 1.83 -26.92
C ALA A 614 -21.19 0.89 -25.70
N GLU A 615 -20.77 -0.36 -25.89
CA GLU A 615 -20.76 -1.41 -24.90
C GLU A 615 -19.79 -2.51 -25.32
N VAL A 616 -19.51 -3.47 -24.43
CA VAL A 616 -18.69 -4.64 -24.77
C VAL A 616 -19.51 -5.62 -25.61
N THR A 617 -19.21 -5.70 -26.92
CA THR A 617 -20.00 -6.47 -27.89
C THR A 617 -19.13 -7.01 -29.04
N THR A 618 -19.74 -7.68 -30.01
CA THR A 618 -19.12 -8.03 -31.30
C THR A 618 -19.96 -7.47 -32.44
N ALA A 619 -19.35 -7.31 -33.61
CA ALA A 619 -20.05 -6.80 -34.79
C ALA A 619 -21.13 -7.80 -35.25
N SER A 620 -20.84 -9.09 -35.20
CA SER A 620 -21.80 -10.16 -35.48
C SER A 620 -23.03 -10.11 -34.56
N LYS A 621 -22.84 -9.91 -33.25
CA LYS A 621 -23.95 -9.75 -32.27
C LYS A 621 -24.76 -8.48 -32.51
N GLN A 622 -24.08 -7.35 -32.70
CA GLN A 622 -24.73 -6.08 -33.01
C GLN A 622 -25.52 -6.14 -34.33
N LEU A 623 -25.04 -6.89 -35.32
CA LEU A 623 -25.73 -7.10 -36.59
C LEU A 623 -26.95 -7.99 -36.42
N ALA A 624 -26.83 -9.10 -35.70
CA ALA A 624 -27.93 -10.03 -35.42
C ALA A 624 -29.11 -9.37 -34.70
N MET A 625 -28.86 -8.34 -33.89
CA MET A 625 -29.91 -7.55 -33.24
C MET A 625 -30.69 -6.64 -34.21
N ARG A 626 -30.09 -6.26 -35.35
CA ARG A 626 -30.64 -5.27 -36.29
C ARG A 626 -31.13 -5.87 -37.61
N ALA A 627 -30.51 -6.93 -38.11
CA ALA A 627 -30.84 -7.54 -39.39
C ALA A 627 -30.46 -9.02 -39.46
N GLU A 628 -31.22 -9.78 -40.25
CA GLU A 628 -30.89 -11.16 -40.60
C GLU A 628 -30.12 -11.17 -41.93
N VAL A 629 -28.87 -11.64 -41.92
CA VAL A 629 -27.98 -11.57 -43.09
C VAL A 629 -27.84 -12.93 -43.75
N HIS A 630 -28.13 -12.97 -45.04
CA HIS A 630 -27.89 -14.10 -45.93
C HIS A 630 -26.62 -13.82 -46.74
N TRP A 631 -25.57 -14.59 -46.46
CA TRP A 631 -24.25 -14.43 -47.07
C TRP A 631 -24.14 -15.24 -48.37
N PHE A 632 -23.56 -14.62 -49.40
CA PHE A 632 -23.24 -15.27 -50.68
C PHE A 632 -21.78 -15.01 -51.02
N ALA A 633 -21.04 -16.00 -51.52
CA ALA A 633 -19.66 -15.81 -51.96
C ALA A 633 -19.42 -16.63 -53.24
N THR A 634 -18.51 -16.14 -54.09
CA THR A 634 -18.07 -16.89 -55.28
C THR A 634 -17.24 -18.12 -54.91
N ASP A 635 -16.58 -18.09 -53.75
CA ASP A 635 -15.84 -19.22 -53.17
C ASP A 635 -16.73 -19.91 -52.11
N PRO A 636 -17.18 -21.15 -52.34
CA PRO A 636 -18.00 -21.89 -51.38
C PRO A 636 -17.29 -22.19 -50.05
N HIS A 637 -15.95 -22.32 -50.05
CA HIS A 637 -15.19 -22.57 -48.82
C HIS A 637 -15.16 -21.34 -47.93
N LEU A 638 -15.20 -20.14 -48.51
CA LEU A 638 -15.28 -18.89 -47.75
C LEU A 638 -16.57 -18.80 -46.92
N LEU A 639 -17.69 -19.35 -47.42
CA LEU A 639 -18.98 -19.33 -46.72
C LEU A 639 -18.97 -20.09 -45.38
N GLN A 640 -18.05 -21.04 -45.19
CA GLN A 640 -17.97 -21.82 -43.94
C GLN A 640 -17.67 -20.97 -42.71
N TYR A 641 -17.06 -19.79 -42.92
CA TYR A 641 -16.72 -18.84 -41.87
C TYR A 641 -17.84 -17.84 -41.54
N PHE A 642 -18.94 -17.85 -42.29
CA PHE A 642 -20.05 -16.92 -42.08
C PHE A 642 -21.28 -17.69 -41.60
N HIS A 643 -21.49 -17.67 -40.28
CA HIS A 643 -22.71 -18.25 -39.71
C HIS A 643 -23.92 -17.34 -39.95
N SER A 644 -25.06 -17.95 -40.28
CA SER A 644 -26.34 -17.24 -40.28
C SER A 644 -26.62 -16.73 -38.86
N THR A 645 -26.94 -15.46 -38.72
CA THR A 645 -27.35 -14.86 -37.44
C THR A 645 -28.46 -15.69 -36.81
N GLU A 646 -28.28 -16.18 -35.58
CA GLU A 646 -29.29 -16.98 -34.87
C GLU A 646 -30.67 -16.31 -34.93
N LYS A 647 -31.73 -17.11 -35.13
CA LYS A 647 -33.12 -16.65 -35.27
C LYS A 647 -33.52 -15.75 -34.09
N SER A 648 -33.43 -14.44 -34.28
CA SER A 648 -34.07 -13.47 -33.40
C SER A 648 -35.59 -13.65 -33.46
N THR A 649 -36.25 -13.64 -32.31
CA THR A 649 -37.71 -13.72 -32.16
C THR A 649 -38.45 -12.44 -32.60
N LYS A 650 -37.75 -11.47 -33.21
CA LYS A 650 -38.29 -10.19 -33.70
C LYS A 650 -38.30 -10.11 -35.22
N ASN A 651 -39.28 -9.38 -35.78
CA ASN A 651 -39.38 -8.97 -37.20
C ASN A 651 -38.20 -8.05 -37.60
N VAL A 652 -36.99 -8.58 -37.72
CA VAL A 652 -35.83 -7.84 -38.25
C VAL A 652 -35.73 -7.97 -39.79
N PRO A 653 -35.26 -6.94 -40.50
CA PRO A 653 -35.13 -6.94 -41.95
C PRO A 653 -34.10 -7.97 -42.44
N LYS A 654 -34.39 -8.58 -43.60
CA LYS A 654 -33.51 -9.54 -44.28
C LYS A 654 -32.60 -8.83 -45.28
N LEU A 655 -31.30 -9.08 -45.19
CA LEU A 655 -30.29 -8.52 -46.09
C LEU A 655 -29.60 -9.65 -46.86
N GLU A 656 -29.41 -9.45 -48.15
CA GLU A 656 -28.59 -10.31 -49.01
C GLU A 656 -27.23 -9.63 -49.21
N VAL A 657 -26.15 -10.30 -48.83
CA VAL A 657 -24.79 -9.72 -48.81
C VAL A 657 -23.82 -10.65 -49.53
N GLY A 658 -23.24 -10.16 -50.62
CA GLY A 658 -22.11 -10.80 -51.29
C GLY A 658 -20.81 -10.54 -50.55
N VAL A 659 -19.95 -11.54 -50.40
CA VAL A 659 -18.62 -11.44 -49.78
C VAL A 659 -17.56 -11.96 -50.73
N SER A 660 -16.44 -11.25 -50.83
CA SER A 660 -15.22 -11.72 -51.50
C SER A 660 -13.98 -11.37 -50.70
N LEU A 661 -12.93 -12.17 -50.86
CA LEU A 661 -11.67 -12.04 -50.12
C LEU A 661 -10.49 -11.94 -51.10
N SER A 662 -9.53 -11.08 -50.79
CA SER A 662 -8.28 -10.91 -51.54
C SER A 662 -7.08 -10.79 -50.58
N PRO A 663 -6.05 -11.65 -50.68
CA PRO A 663 -5.97 -12.89 -51.49
C PRO A 663 -7.10 -13.89 -51.22
N SER A 664 -7.29 -14.90 -52.09
CA SER A 664 -8.30 -15.95 -51.88
C SER A 664 -8.01 -16.74 -50.59
N LEU A 665 -9.05 -17.35 -50.02
CA LEU A 665 -8.92 -18.13 -48.79
C LEU A 665 -7.85 -19.22 -48.90
N GLU A 666 -7.81 -19.95 -50.02
CA GLU A 666 -6.79 -20.97 -50.30
C GLU A 666 -5.37 -20.42 -50.21
N ILE A 667 -5.13 -19.19 -50.67
CA ILE A 667 -3.81 -18.56 -50.57
C ILE A 667 -3.49 -18.25 -49.10
N LEU A 668 -4.44 -17.70 -48.34
CA LEU A 668 -4.23 -17.36 -46.92
C LEU A 668 -3.98 -18.60 -46.05
N GLU A 669 -4.66 -19.71 -46.34
CA GLU A 669 -4.51 -20.99 -45.64
C GLU A 669 -3.17 -21.68 -45.98
N ASN A 670 -2.65 -21.50 -47.19
CA ASN A 670 -1.42 -22.14 -47.67
C ASN A 670 -0.13 -21.31 -47.49
N GLN A 671 -0.22 -20.08 -46.99
CA GLN A 671 0.98 -19.26 -46.70
C GLN A 671 1.89 -19.90 -45.63
N GLU A 672 3.20 -19.64 -45.66
CA GLU A 672 4.09 -20.09 -44.57
C GLU A 672 3.98 -19.17 -43.34
N GLU A 673 3.71 -17.89 -43.55
CA GLU A 673 3.56 -16.91 -42.48
C GLU A 673 2.21 -17.05 -41.74
N SER A 674 2.27 -16.98 -40.42
CA SER A 674 1.07 -17.09 -39.55
C SER A 674 0.35 -15.76 -39.36
N LEU A 675 0.98 -14.64 -39.73
CA LEU A 675 0.44 -13.28 -39.70
C LEU A 675 0.35 -12.77 -41.13
N GLY A 676 -0.78 -12.15 -41.50
CA GLY A 676 -0.96 -11.61 -42.84
C GLY A 676 -1.97 -10.48 -42.88
N HIS A 677 -2.18 -9.94 -44.09
CA HIS A 677 -3.25 -9.00 -44.37
C HIS A 677 -4.20 -9.57 -45.40
N ALA A 678 -5.49 -9.40 -45.17
CA ALA A 678 -6.54 -9.77 -46.12
C ALA A 678 -7.46 -8.58 -46.35
N THR A 679 -8.01 -8.49 -47.56
CA THR A 679 -9.02 -7.50 -47.91
C THR A 679 -10.35 -8.21 -48.13
N ILE A 680 -11.33 -7.92 -47.28
CA ILE A 680 -12.70 -8.38 -47.48
C ILE A 680 -13.49 -7.29 -48.18
N THR A 681 -14.31 -7.67 -49.15
CA THR A 681 -15.24 -6.79 -49.85
C THR A 681 -16.65 -7.32 -49.65
N ILE A 682 -17.57 -6.46 -49.23
CA ILE A 682 -18.99 -6.76 -49.14
C ILE A 682 -19.77 -6.06 -50.25
N ARG A 683 -20.81 -6.72 -50.75
CA ARG A 683 -21.73 -6.21 -51.78
C ARG A 683 -23.16 -6.31 -51.29
N MET A 684 -23.84 -5.19 -51.11
CA MET A 684 -25.22 -5.16 -50.66
C MET A 684 -26.11 -4.58 -51.77
N LYS A 685 -27.26 -5.21 -52.02
CA LYS A 685 -28.19 -4.76 -53.06
C LYS A 685 -28.67 -3.33 -52.79
N GLY A 686 -28.38 -2.41 -53.72
CA GLY A 686 -28.73 -0.98 -53.60
C GLY A 686 -27.66 -0.10 -52.93
N TYR A 687 -26.45 -0.63 -52.71
CA TYR A 687 -25.33 0.09 -52.11
C TYR A 687 -24.04 -0.15 -52.90
N ASP A 688 -23.09 0.79 -52.84
CA ASP A 688 -21.74 0.60 -53.38
C ASP A 688 -20.96 -0.48 -52.61
N ASP A 689 -20.03 -1.13 -53.29
CA ASP A 689 -19.11 -2.11 -52.69
C ASP A 689 -18.27 -1.46 -51.58
N GLU A 690 -18.28 -2.03 -50.38
CA GLU A 690 -17.39 -1.64 -49.29
C GLU A 690 -16.27 -2.66 -49.11
N ARG A 691 -15.06 -2.18 -48.84
CA ARG A 691 -13.89 -3.03 -48.63
C ARG A 691 -13.08 -2.54 -47.44
N VAL A 692 -12.48 -3.48 -46.72
CA VAL A 692 -11.49 -3.18 -45.66
C VAL A 692 -10.36 -4.17 -45.73
N THR A 693 -9.14 -3.66 -45.60
CA THR A 693 -7.93 -4.45 -45.41
C THR A 693 -7.65 -4.55 -43.92
N PHE A 694 -7.44 -5.76 -43.42
CA PHE A 694 -7.25 -6.02 -42.00
C PHE A 694 -6.13 -7.05 -41.76
N PRO A 695 -5.43 -6.94 -40.62
CA PRO A 695 -4.47 -7.96 -40.22
C PRO A 695 -5.21 -9.19 -39.68
N TYR A 696 -4.63 -10.37 -39.88
CA TYR A 696 -5.12 -11.61 -39.29
C TYR A 696 -3.96 -12.47 -38.81
N THR A 697 -4.24 -13.34 -37.84
CA THR A 697 -3.41 -14.51 -37.54
C THR A 697 -4.16 -15.76 -38.00
N ARG A 698 -3.49 -16.72 -38.64
CA ARG A 698 -4.13 -17.94 -39.16
C ARG A 698 -5.09 -18.63 -38.17
N PRO A 699 -4.75 -18.81 -36.87
CA PRO A 699 -5.66 -19.45 -35.91
C PRO A 699 -6.99 -18.71 -35.69
N LEU A 700 -7.03 -17.40 -35.97
CA LEU A 700 -8.19 -16.54 -35.76
C LEU A 700 -8.86 -16.11 -37.07
N LEU A 701 -8.36 -16.57 -38.23
CA LEU A 701 -8.81 -16.11 -39.55
C LEU A 701 -10.34 -16.18 -39.69
N GLY A 702 -10.96 -17.29 -39.28
CA GLY A 702 -12.42 -17.46 -39.34
C GLY A 702 -13.19 -16.45 -38.49
N VAL A 703 -12.75 -16.23 -37.25
CA VAL A 703 -13.36 -15.24 -36.34
C VAL A 703 -13.24 -13.83 -36.92
N VAL A 704 -12.04 -13.49 -37.39
CA VAL A 704 -11.74 -12.16 -37.93
C VAL A 704 -12.56 -11.89 -39.21
N LEU A 705 -12.67 -12.87 -40.11
CA LEU A 705 -13.45 -12.75 -41.35
C LEU A 705 -14.91 -12.41 -41.07
N GLN A 706 -15.56 -13.17 -40.19
CA GLN A 706 -16.97 -12.97 -39.84
C GLN A 706 -17.19 -11.58 -39.25
N GLU A 707 -16.32 -11.16 -38.33
CA GLU A 707 -16.49 -9.90 -37.61
C GLU A 707 -16.22 -8.67 -38.48
N TYR A 708 -15.21 -8.68 -39.36
CA TYR A 708 -15.00 -7.57 -40.30
C TYR A 708 -16.12 -7.46 -41.34
N ALA A 709 -16.63 -8.59 -41.85
CA ALA A 709 -17.77 -8.55 -42.77
C ALA A 709 -19.03 -8.00 -42.07
N ALA A 710 -19.34 -8.50 -40.87
CA ALA A 710 -20.49 -8.04 -40.09
C ALA A 710 -20.37 -6.53 -39.77
N TRP A 711 -19.17 -6.07 -39.45
CA TRP A 711 -18.90 -4.67 -39.19
C TRP A 711 -19.11 -3.77 -40.42
N LEU A 712 -18.63 -4.18 -41.60
CA LEU A 712 -18.89 -3.43 -42.84
C LEU A 712 -20.40 -3.32 -43.13
N VAL A 713 -21.16 -4.40 -42.91
CA VAL A 713 -22.63 -4.39 -43.07
C VAL A 713 -23.27 -3.42 -42.08
N LEU A 714 -22.87 -3.48 -40.80
CA LEU A 714 -23.36 -2.58 -39.75
C LEU A 714 -23.08 -1.12 -40.05
N LYS A 715 -21.85 -0.81 -40.44
CA LYS A 715 -21.39 0.54 -40.79
C LYS A 715 -22.25 1.11 -41.91
N ARG A 716 -22.55 0.30 -42.93
CA ARG A 716 -23.38 0.73 -44.05
C ARG A 716 -24.85 0.86 -43.67
N TYR A 717 -25.40 -0.10 -42.95
CA TYR A 717 -26.80 -0.11 -42.53
C TYR A 717 -27.14 1.07 -41.62
N SER A 718 -26.26 1.40 -40.67
CA SER A 718 -26.45 2.50 -39.71
C SER A 718 -26.38 3.90 -40.35
N GLN A 719 -25.64 4.05 -41.46
CA GLN A 719 -25.60 5.30 -42.23
C GLN A 719 -26.94 5.61 -42.93
N THR A 720 -27.73 4.58 -43.25
CA THR A 720 -29.01 4.71 -43.95
C THR A 720 -30.18 4.97 -43.01
N GLU A 721 -30.17 4.45 -41.77
CA GLU A 721 -31.20 4.76 -40.77
C GLU A 721 -31.20 6.24 -40.36
N LYS A 722 -30.04 6.91 -40.31
CA LYS A 722 -29.95 8.36 -40.01
C LYS A 722 -30.40 9.27 -41.18
N ARG A 723 -30.62 8.71 -42.37
CA ARG A 723 -31.10 9.44 -43.57
C ARG A 723 -32.59 9.25 -43.84
N LYS A 724 -33.27 8.39 -43.08
CA LYS A 724 -34.73 8.25 -43.03
C LYS A 724 -35.25 8.95 -41.79
#